data_AF-A0A5B9W3C9-F1
#
_entry.id   AF-A0A5B9W3C9-F1
#
_cell.length_a   1.000
_cell.length_b   1.000
_cell.length_c   1.000
_cell.angle_alpha   90.00
_cell.angle_beta   90.00
_cell.angle_gamma   90.00
#
_symmetry.space_group_name_H-M   'P 1'
#
loop_
_entity.id
_entity.type
_entity.pdbx_description
1 polymer ?
#
loop_
_entity_poly.entity_id
_entity_poly.type
_entity_poly.pdbx_seq_one_letter_code
_entity_poly.pdbx_strand_id
1 'polypeptide(L)'
;MAMSWMTTMDLLYPGDAAATHLAAVALGAALLATAAVLAARLRWLSRRPAPRHAVLLCALAGCLAMPALAGLVAWAGLAIAVPVLPTTRAVAASEPLPNADEALAPISPLPPRPGETSRAEAAMPVGGHSDVHSPHRAAIAIVLGIWGLGTLVLLLGLTRGVRRARSLRLSARPVDDPAVTAALGRIGDDVGAGSARRLRRPRLARSPDGAGSQGARSSRGRRRITPVLVAPGLATPVAVGILRPAVILPEGLAGAVSADELRDVLVHEMAHARRRDPLVVLLQGIARALYWPIVPVHLLGRELERAREELCDNHVLRDRDAIGYGETLLHLAELATGRDAGPLVAAAGILHWRGKLETRIAGLLDAGRSTATRTPLAAILGLLALSLGAGSLAASMRLVARADEPQPSPQPPAAPTAAKPEPPDAEGRSILVKAVGPDGKPMPGVSIKADISAEPEYRGDTRFVTDGRGQVRIPLPGGISDFDLRARAEHCVPMLAHWGGVDRPSTFVFFVTRVVSINGDGTASGPVPVDGHRDSRREPLPPEFTFRMDRGSTIGGTVRDPEGRPIEGVRVEVTSFGQPEGASGRAKVDGRLAADEHAPRSDATGRWSFDGAPTGRWVFEGSTKVLPEPVLQLLPIRAGYAVGANREALHAGPGSPNAQALRGQAAVLTMRPTAVVRGTVIDPDGKPVAGAVIIPNVPPADLGVGGQAVQSDEQGRFTLPPLPSEAQALWVVGPGWMPARREIDIRPGLEPLEIRLGPGKDLRIQFVDPAGKPVPGVDVSFNIWQGGNWLYVGNQAGYPDAKIPRQADGEGRYRWPWAPADDILYTFNKEGYQLKGARITADGKEHVVVLRETPEAGRK
;
A
#
# COMPACT_ATOMS: atom_id res chain seq x y z
N MET A 1 10.31 1.18 48.76
CA MET A 1 10.87 2.36 48.06
C MET A 1 10.23 2.43 46.68
N ALA A 2 9.26 3.31 46.49
CA ALA A 2 8.76 3.64 45.15
C ALA A 2 9.48 4.91 44.68
N MET A 3 10.19 4.84 43.55
CA MET A 3 10.67 6.07 42.92
C MET A 3 9.45 6.86 42.43
N SER A 4 9.46 8.18 42.63
CA SER A 4 8.38 9.02 42.11
C SER A 4 8.35 8.94 40.59
N TRP A 5 7.16 9.01 40.01
CA TRP A 5 6.95 9.14 38.57
C TRP A 5 7.79 10.28 37.98
N MET A 6 7.93 11.38 38.72
CA MET A 6 8.76 12.54 38.38
C MET A 6 10.23 12.16 38.22
N THR A 7 10.81 11.47 39.22
CA THR A 7 12.21 10.98 39.18
C THR A 7 12.46 9.99 38.04
N THR A 8 11.41 9.33 37.56
CA THR A 8 11.48 8.38 36.44
C THR A 8 11.44 9.12 35.10
N MET A 9 10.69 10.23 35.01
CA MET A 9 10.65 11.10 33.83
C MET A 9 11.97 11.84 33.62
N ASP A 10 12.59 12.37 34.68
CA ASP A 10 13.91 13.02 34.60
C ASP A 10 15.03 12.04 34.20
N LEU A 11 14.94 10.77 34.60
CA LEU A 11 15.86 9.71 34.12
C LEU A 11 15.63 9.33 32.65
N LEU A 12 14.42 9.50 32.12
CA LEU A 12 14.04 9.12 30.75
C LEU A 12 14.18 10.27 29.74
N TYR A 13 14.24 11.52 30.19
CA TYR A 13 14.29 12.70 29.33
C TYR A 13 15.49 13.62 29.66
N PRO A 14 16.63 13.50 28.94
CA PRO A 14 17.84 14.30 29.20
C PRO A 14 17.75 15.79 28.79
N GLY A 15 16.54 16.35 28.69
CA GLY A 15 16.27 17.71 28.23
C GLY A 15 16.19 17.87 26.71
N ASP A 16 15.85 19.10 26.30
CA ASP A 16 15.49 19.44 24.90
C ASP A 16 16.66 19.26 23.90
N ALA A 17 17.90 19.21 24.39
CA ALA A 17 19.09 18.88 23.61
C ALA A 17 19.09 17.43 23.08
N ALA A 18 18.57 16.47 23.85
CA ALA A 18 18.48 15.07 23.41
C ALA A 18 17.39 14.87 22.36
N ALA A 19 16.25 15.53 22.52
CA ALA A 19 15.15 15.50 21.56
C ALA A 19 15.56 16.13 20.21
N THR A 20 16.23 17.28 20.23
CA THR A 20 16.74 17.95 19.02
C THR A 20 17.83 17.13 18.33
N HIS A 21 18.73 16.47 19.08
CA HIS A 21 19.72 15.55 18.51
C HIS A 21 19.07 14.34 17.83
N LEU A 22 18.10 13.68 18.47
CA LEU A 22 17.37 12.56 17.87
C LEU A 22 16.55 12.98 16.64
N ALA A 23 15.95 14.17 16.65
CA ALA A 23 15.27 14.73 15.49
C ALA A 23 16.22 14.97 14.30
N ALA A 24 17.42 15.49 14.54
CA ALA A 24 18.45 15.68 13.50
C ALA A 24 18.92 14.34 12.92
N VAL A 25 19.16 13.34 13.77
CA VAL A 25 19.52 11.97 13.34
C VAL A 25 18.41 11.33 12.50
N ALA A 26 17.16 11.48 12.92
CA ALA A 26 15.99 10.97 12.21
C ALA A 26 15.80 11.62 10.84
N LEU A 27 15.87 12.95 10.78
CA LEU A 27 15.73 13.73 9.56
C LEU A 27 16.89 13.44 8.58
N GLY A 28 18.12 13.36 9.07
CA GLY A 28 19.30 13.02 8.27
C GLY A 28 19.21 11.62 7.66
N ALA A 29 18.79 10.62 8.44
CA ALA A 29 18.53 9.28 7.94
C ALA A 29 17.38 9.25 6.90
N ALA A 30 16.30 10.00 7.14
CA ALA A 30 15.17 10.10 6.21
C ALA A 30 15.57 10.73 4.86
N LEU A 31 16.32 11.84 4.88
CA LEU A 31 16.78 12.54 3.69
C LEU A 31 17.78 11.70 2.88
N LEU A 32 18.79 11.11 3.54
CA LEU A 32 19.78 10.26 2.86
C LEU A 32 19.13 9.02 2.24
N ALA A 33 18.22 8.35 2.96
CA ALA A 33 17.49 7.20 2.44
C ALA A 33 16.58 7.58 1.25
N THR A 34 15.90 8.73 1.32
CA THR A 34 15.06 9.24 0.23
C THR A 34 15.90 9.52 -1.03
N ALA A 35 17.00 10.26 -0.88
CA ALA A 35 17.91 10.57 -1.99
C ALA A 35 18.47 9.30 -2.66
N ALA A 36 18.86 8.29 -1.88
CA ALA A 36 19.36 7.02 -2.39
C ALA A 36 18.28 6.19 -3.11
N VAL A 37 17.04 6.17 -2.62
CA VAL A 37 15.90 5.50 -3.28
C VAL A 37 15.53 6.19 -4.60
N LEU A 38 15.53 7.53 -4.64
CA LEU A 38 15.31 8.28 -5.86
C LEU A 38 16.43 8.04 -6.88
N ALA A 39 17.70 8.09 -6.45
CA ALA A 39 18.84 7.78 -7.31
C ALA A 39 18.75 6.37 -7.91
N ALA A 40 18.38 5.36 -7.10
CA ALA A 40 18.20 3.98 -7.56
C ALA A 40 17.10 3.80 -8.62
N ARG A 41 16.15 4.75 -8.73
CA ARG A 41 15.07 4.75 -9.71
C ARG A 41 15.36 5.54 -10.99
N LEU A 42 16.49 6.27 -11.05
CA LEU A 42 16.93 6.92 -12.28
C LEU A 42 17.15 5.87 -13.38
N ARG A 43 16.66 6.12 -14.60
CA ARG A 43 16.64 5.13 -15.72
C ARG A 43 18.02 4.51 -16.03
N TRP A 44 19.10 5.26 -15.81
CA TRP A 44 20.48 4.80 -15.99
C TRP A 44 20.94 3.83 -14.90
N LEU A 45 20.48 4.01 -13.66
CA LEU A 45 20.88 3.22 -12.50
C LEU A 45 19.93 2.03 -12.25
N SER A 46 18.65 2.16 -12.58
CA SER A 46 17.66 1.09 -12.44
C SER A 46 18.06 -0.19 -13.21
N ARG A 47 18.58 -0.02 -14.44
CA ARG A 47 19.13 -1.09 -15.31
C ARG A 47 20.53 -1.60 -14.93
N ARG A 48 21.14 -1.10 -13.86
CA ARG A 48 22.53 -1.42 -13.47
C ARG A 48 22.61 -1.91 -12.01
N PRO A 49 22.37 -3.21 -11.74
CA PRO A 49 22.27 -3.74 -10.38
C PRO A 49 23.49 -3.47 -9.50
N ALA A 50 24.71 -3.60 -10.06
CA ALA A 50 25.96 -3.38 -9.33
C ALA A 50 26.12 -1.95 -8.75
N PRO A 51 26.11 -0.87 -9.56
CA PRO A 51 26.21 0.48 -9.01
C PRO A 51 24.96 0.85 -8.19
N ARG A 52 23.77 0.34 -8.52
CA ARG A 52 22.54 0.55 -7.74
C ARG A 52 22.69 0.00 -6.31
N HIS A 53 23.18 -1.22 -6.17
CA HIS A 53 23.53 -1.83 -4.89
C HIS A 53 24.60 -1.02 -4.13
N ALA A 54 25.62 -0.50 -4.82
CA ALA A 54 26.67 0.30 -4.19
C ALA A 54 26.12 1.60 -3.60
N VAL A 55 25.27 2.34 -4.32
CA VAL A 55 24.60 3.55 -3.83
C VAL A 55 23.75 3.24 -2.58
N LEU A 56 22.89 2.22 -2.67
CA LEU A 56 21.98 1.84 -1.59
C LEU A 56 22.73 1.32 -0.34
N LEU A 57 23.84 0.60 -0.52
CA LEU A 57 24.68 0.14 0.58
C LEU A 57 25.45 1.29 1.25
N CYS A 58 25.98 2.25 0.49
CA CYS A 58 26.66 3.43 1.04
C CYS A 58 25.67 4.32 1.80
N ALA A 59 24.45 4.48 1.30
CA ALA A 59 23.38 5.19 2.00
C ALA A 59 22.94 4.49 3.29
N LEU A 60 22.85 3.15 3.29
CA LEU A 60 22.60 2.37 4.52
C LEU A 60 23.72 2.57 5.55
N ALA A 61 24.98 2.54 5.13
CA ALA A 61 26.13 2.82 6.00
C ALA A 61 26.08 4.25 6.56
N GLY A 62 25.73 5.24 5.74
CA GLY A 62 25.52 6.62 6.18
C GLY A 62 24.37 6.74 7.19
N CYS A 63 23.23 6.06 6.98
CA CYS A 63 22.11 6.03 7.93
C CYS A 63 22.52 5.43 9.28
N LEU A 64 23.33 4.37 9.28
CA LEU A 64 23.87 3.78 10.52
C LEU A 64 24.93 4.68 11.20
N ALA A 65 25.62 5.53 10.43
CA ALA A 65 26.58 6.49 10.96
C ALA A 65 25.95 7.80 11.49
N MET A 66 24.69 8.11 11.13
CA MET A 66 24.02 9.37 11.51
C MET A 66 24.15 9.77 12.99
N PRO A 67 24.00 8.88 13.98
CA PRO A 67 24.16 9.26 15.39
C PRO A 67 25.56 9.80 15.70
N ALA A 68 26.60 9.18 15.14
CA ALA A 68 27.98 9.63 15.30
C ALA A 68 28.26 10.92 14.52
N LEU A 69 27.72 11.05 13.30
CA LEU A 69 27.84 12.27 12.50
C LEU A 69 27.18 13.47 13.19
N ALA A 70 25.94 13.30 13.69
CA ALA A 70 25.25 14.33 14.45
C ALA A 70 25.97 14.68 15.76
N GLY A 71 26.61 13.70 16.41
CA GLY A 71 27.43 13.94 17.61
C GLY A 71 28.67 14.78 17.30
N LEU A 72 29.39 14.45 16.24
CA LEU A 72 30.57 15.20 15.77
C LEU A 72 30.21 16.63 15.32
N VAL A 73 29.11 16.78 14.58
CA VAL A 73 28.61 18.08 14.11
C VAL A 73 28.16 18.97 15.28
N ALA A 74 27.48 18.40 16.27
CA ALA A 74 27.10 19.11 17.49
C ALA A 74 28.33 19.52 18.32
N TRP A 75 29.32 18.63 18.47
CA TRP A 75 30.59 18.92 19.16
C TRP A 75 31.40 20.01 18.46
N ALA A 76 31.42 20.02 17.12
CA ALA A 76 32.11 21.03 16.31
C ALA A 76 31.37 22.38 16.21
N GLY A 77 30.16 22.52 16.80
CA GLY A 77 29.37 23.76 16.74
C GLY A 77 28.82 24.12 15.35
N LEU A 78 28.87 23.19 14.39
CA LEU A 78 28.50 23.45 12.99
C LEU A 78 26.97 23.34 12.80
N ALA A 79 26.25 24.44 13.01
CA ALA A 79 24.81 24.52 12.81
C ALA A 79 24.42 25.42 11.62
N ILE A 80 23.57 24.92 10.75
CA ILE A 80 22.95 25.66 9.63
C ILE A 80 21.48 25.88 9.98
N ALA A 81 21.08 27.13 10.20
CA ALA A 81 19.69 27.48 10.48
C ALA A 81 18.83 27.36 9.20
N VAL A 82 17.75 26.58 9.27
CA VAL A 82 16.77 26.41 8.19
C VAL A 82 15.41 26.89 8.70
N PRO A 83 14.88 28.03 8.20
CA PRO A 83 13.62 28.60 8.70
C PRO A 83 12.41 27.86 8.10
N VAL A 84 11.59 27.22 8.96
CA VAL A 84 10.44 26.41 8.53
C VAL A 84 9.25 26.60 9.47
N LEU A 85 8.14 27.09 8.91
CA LEU A 85 6.79 27.30 9.49
C LEU A 85 6.62 28.47 10.50
N PRO A 86 5.43 29.12 10.50
CA PRO A 86 5.01 30.08 11.52
C PRO A 86 4.40 29.37 12.74
N THR A 87 4.61 29.92 13.94
CA THR A 87 4.03 29.40 15.18
C THR A 87 2.63 29.95 15.43
N THR A 88 1.68 29.07 15.77
CA THR A 88 0.38 29.49 16.33
C THR A 88 0.57 30.16 17.69
N ARG A 89 -0.03 31.34 17.85
CA ARG A 89 0.13 32.18 19.04
C ARG A 89 -0.63 31.61 20.23
N ALA A 90 0.06 31.24 21.30
CA ALA A 90 -0.58 30.98 22.58
C ALA A 90 -1.12 32.31 23.15
N VAL A 91 -2.34 32.29 23.70
CA VAL A 91 -2.95 33.45 24.35
C VAL A 91 -2.23 33.70 25.66
N ALA A 92 -1.46 34.78 25.74
CA ALA A 92 -0.90 35.26 27.00
C ALA A 92 -2.00 35.90 27.84
N ALA A 93 -2.05 35.55 29.13
CA ALA A 93 -2.95 36.19 30.08
C ALA A 93 -2.55 37.66 30.30
N SER A 94 -3.54 38.53 30.51
CA SER A 94 -3.36 39.95 30.79
C SER A 94 -2.71 40.20 32.15
N GLU A 95 -1.65 41.01 32.20
CA GLU A 95 -1.18 41.61 33.45
C GLU A 95 -2.11 42.75 33.92
N PRO A 96 -2.30 42.94 35.23
CA PRO A 96 -3.04 44.07 35.78
C PRO A 96 -2.16 45.33 35.90
N LEU A 97 -2.80 46.50 35.75
CA LEU A 97 -2.17 47.82 35.92
C LEU A 97 -1.66 48.04 37.36
N PRO A 98 -0.55 48.78 37.56
CA PRO A 98 -0.09 49.17 38.89
C PRO A 98 -0.93 50.35 39.43
N ASN A 99 -1.34 50.27 40.69
CA ASN A 99 -1.91 51.41 41.41
C ASN A 99 -0.79 52.39 41.79
N ALA A 100 -1.11 53.68 41.74
CA ALA A 100 -0.32 54.72 42.40
C ALA A 100 -0.72 54.78 43.88
N ASP A 101 0.25 54.77 44.79
CA ASP A 101 0.41 55.86 45.76
C ASP A 101 1.71 55.75 46.60
N GLU A 102 1.98 56.83 47.32
CA GLU A 102 3.02 57.07 48.33
C GLU A 102 4.48 57.30 47.88
N ALA A 103 4.95 58.49 48.25
CA ALA A 103 6.29 58.99 48.07
C ALA A 103 7.05 59.00 49.40
N LEU A 104 8.38 58.92 49.35
CA LEU A 104 9.31 59.89 49.98
C LEU A 104 10.77 59.46 49.76
N ALA A 105 11.60 60.43 49.40
CA ALA A 105 13.06 60.33 49.38
C ALA A 105 13.62 60.94 50.70
N PRO A 106 14.96 61.04 50.94
CA PRO A 106 16.10 60.63 50.13
C PRO A 106 17.22 59.91 50.94
N ILE A 107 18.34 59.58 50.28
CA ILE A 107 19.75 59.92 50.64
C ILE A 107 20.72 59.02 49.84
N SER A 108 21.78 59.61 49.29
CA SER A 108 22.95 58.93 48.71
C SER A 108 24.17 59.27 49.59
N PRO A 109 25.26 58.46 49.65
CA PRO A 109 26.29 58.61 48.59
C PRO A 109 27.19 57.38 48.27
N LEU A 110 27.39 57.15 46.96
CA LEU A 110 28.69 56.83 46.31
C LEU A 110 29.48 55.53 46.73
N PRO A 111 30.62 55.15 46.08
CA PRO A 111 30.72 53.83 45.43
C PRO A 111 31.96 53.00 45.83
N PRO A 112 32.23 51.89 45.13
CA PRO A 112 33.62 51.61 44.75
C PRO A 112 33.84 51.21 43.28
N ARG A 113 35.12 51.27 42.87
CA ARG A 113 35.67 50.93 41.54
C ARG A 113 36.27 49.50 41.52
N PRO A 114 36.66 48.95 40.36
CA PRO A 114 36.78 47.49 40.16
C PRO A 114 38.17 46.89 40.46
N GLY A 115 38.22 45.60 40.78
CA GLY A 115 39.46 44.81 40.82
C GLY A 115 39.29 43.36 41.33
N GLU A 116 39.85 42.41 40.56
CA GLU A 116 40.47 41.13 40.98
C GLU A 116 39.66 39.99 41.66
N THR A 117 39.26 39.03 40.81
CA THR A 117 39.58 37.58 40.89
C THR A 117 39.80 36.89 42.26
N SER A 118 38.94 35.90 42.60
CA SER A 118 39.26 34.45 42.54
C SER A 118 38.28 33.55 43.32
N ARG A 119 37.90 32.42 42.69
CA ARG A 119 37.37 31.13 43.23
C ARG A 119 36.57 31.08 44.55
N ALA A 120 35.28 30.78 44.35
CA ALA A 120 34.55 29.63 44.92
C ALA A 120 34.44 29.44 46.45
N GLU A 121 33.23 29.64 46.99
CA GLU A 121 32.49 28.56 47.63
C GLU A 121 30.95 28.82 47.68
N ALA A 122 30.21 27.81 48.14
CA ALA A 122 28.77 27.61 48.00
C ALA A 122 27.82 28.79 48.30
N ALA A 123 26.82 28.97 47.43
CA ALA A 123 25.55 29.65 47.72
C ALA A 123 24.38 28.84 47.15
N MET A 124 23.28 28.75 47.91
CA MET A 124 22.13 27.90 47.60
C MET A 124 21.29 28.44 46.42
N PRO A 125 20.57 27.59 45.66
CA PRO A 125 19.62 28.04 44.65
C PRO A 125 18.36 28.60 45.32
N VAL A 126 18.33 29.92 45.51
CA VAL A 126 17.10 30.67 45.83
C VAL A 126 16.40 31.04 44.53
N GLY A 127 15.07 30.86 44.48
CA GLY A 127 14.25 31.23 43.34
C GLY A 127 13.85 30.03 42.49
N GLY A 128 12.90 29.23 42.98
CA GLY A 128 12.22 28.25 42.15
C GLY A 128 11.44 28.96 41.05
N HIS A 129 11.94 28.91 39.81
CA HIS A 129 11.07 29.06 38.66
C HIS A 129 10.07 27.90 38.71
N SER A 130 8.80 28.24 38.86
CA SER A 130 7.70 27.29 38.80
C SER A 130 7.78 26.50 37.50
N ASP A 131 7.95 25.17 37.61
CA ASP A 131 7.88 24.25 36.49
C ASP A 131 6.45 24.24 35.93
N VAL A 132 6.14 25.23 35.09
CA VAL A 132 4.97 25.24 34.23
C VAL A 132 5.16 24.10 33.24
N HIS A 133 4.56 22.95 33.57
CA HIS A 133 4.61 21.73 32.79
C HIS A 133 4.02 22.00 31.40
N SER A 134 4.87 22.28 30.41
CA SER A 134 4.40 22.40 29.04
C SER A 134 3.96 21.01 28.55
N PRO A 135 2.73 20.85 28.04
CA PRO A 135 2.24 19.54 27.58
C PRO A 135 3.13 18.95 26.47
N HIS A 136 3.89 19.80 25.78
CA HIS A 136 4.90 19.43 24.79
C HIS A 136 6.02 18.55 25.37
N ARG A 137 6.56 18.83 26.56
CA ARG A 137 7.64 18.00 27.14
C ARG A 137 7.16 16.57 27.46
N ALA A 138 5.96 16.44 28.05
CA ALA A 138 5.33 15.15 28.29
C ALA A 138 5.08 14.38 26.98
N ALA A 139 4.56 15.05 25.95
CA ALA A 139 4.34 14.44 24.64
C ALA A 139 5.65 13.95 23.98
N ILE A 140 6.73 14.74 24.04
CA ILE A 140 8.05 14.33 23.50
C ILE A 140 8.59 13.12 24.26
N ALA A 141 8.53 13.11 25.59
CA ALA A 141 8.98 11.97 26.40
C ALA A 141 8.21 10.68 26.08
N ILE A 142 6.90 10.77 25.87
CA ILE A 142 6.05 9.63 25.44
C ILE A 142 6.47 9.12 24.06
N VAL A 143 6.67 10.02 23.07
CA VAL A 143 7.09 9.64 21.71
C VAL A 143 8.47 8.97 21.72
N LEU A 144 9.43 9.50 22.50
CA LEU A 144 10.76 8.91 22.65
C LEU A 144 10.70 7.54 23.36
N GLY A 145 9.85 7.39 24.37
CA GLY A 145 9.61 6.11 25.06
C GLY A 145 9.02 5.04 24.13
N ILE A 146 8.01 5.38 23.33
CA ILE A 146 7.42 4.50 22.31
C ILE A 146 8.47 4.10 21.26
N TRP A 147 9.27 5.06 20.79
CA TRP A 147 10.36 4.76 19.84
C TRP A 147 11.35 3.78 20.44
N GLY A 148 11.89 4.07 21.62
CA GLY A 148 12.88 3.24 22.31
C GLY A 148 12.39 1.82 22.58
N LEU A 149 11.14 1.67 23.04
CA LEU A 149 10.51 0.37 23.24
C LEU A 149 10.36 -0.42 21.93
N GLY A 150 9.89 0.22 20.86
CA GLY A 150 9.79 -0.40 19.53
C GLY A 150 11.15 -0.86 18.99
N THR A 151 12.18 -0.02 19.12
CA THR A 151 13.56 -0.37 18.76
C THR A 151 14.06 -1.58 19.54
N LEU A 152 13.84 -1.63 20.87
CA LEU A 152 14.22 -2.75 21.71
C LEU A 152 13.54 -4.06 21.30
N VAL A 153 12.22 -4.04 21.06
CA VAL A 153 11.45 -5.21 20.62
C VAL A 153 11.98 -5.74 19.28
N LEU A 154 12.26 -4.85 18.31
CA LEU A 154 12.78 -5.23 17.01
C LEU A 154 14.22 -5.77 17.08
N LEU A 155 15.09 -5.21 17.92
CA LEU A 155 16.43 -5.76 18.17
C LEU A 155 16.37 -7.13 18.88
N LEU A 156 15.42 -7.34 19.79
CA LEU A 156 15.17 -8.66 20.39
C LEU A 156 14.65 -9.68 19.36
N GLY A 157 13.84 -9.25 18.39
CA GLY A 157 13.47 -10.06 17.23
C GLY A 157 14.70 -10.44 16.38
N LEU A 158 15.53 -9.45 16.05
CA LEU A 158 16.74 -9.63 15.23
C LEU A 158 17.76 -10.58 15.89
N THR A 159 17.99 -10.45 17.20
CA THR A 159 18.90 -11.35 17.94
C THR A 159 18.39 -12.79 17.99
N ARG A 160 17.07 -13.01 18.13
CA ARG A 160 16.46 -14.35 17.98
C ARG A 160 16.70 -14.92 16.58
N GLY A 161 16.52 -14.12 15.53
CA GLY A 161 16.81 -14.51 14.14
C GLY A 161 18.28 -14.90 13.92
N VAL A 162 19.23 -14.12 14.45
CA VAL A 162 20.67 -14.44 14.37
C VAL A 162 21.03 -15.72 15.15
N ARG A 163 20.46 -15.91 16.35
CA ARG A 163 20.62 -17.16 17.13
C ARG A 163 20.08 -18.36 16.35
N ARG A 164 18.92 -18.21 15.70
CA ARG A 164 18.31 -19.25 14.86
C ARG A 164 19.16 -19.61 13.65
N ALA A 165 19.65 -18.62 12.89
CA ALA A 165 20.55 -18.85 11.76
C ALA A 165 21.88 -19.50 12.17
N ARG A 166 22.40 -19.17 13.37
CA ARG A 166 23.55 -19.86 13.98
C ARG A 166 23.20 -21.31 14.35
N SER A 167 22.02 -21.55 14.92
CA SER A 167 21.55 -22.90 15.28
C SER A 167 21.41 -23.79 14.05
N LEU A 168 20.69 -23.34 13.01
CA LEU A 168 20.50 -24.06 11.75
C LEU A 168 21.82 -24.50 11.12
N ARG A 169 22.83 -23.63 11.14
CA ARG A 169 24.17 -23.94 10.64
C ARG A 169 24.91 -24.97 11.51
N LEU A 170 24.73 -24.95 12.83
CA LEU A 170 25.36 -25.91 13.73
C LEU A 170 24.69 -27.30 13.67
N SER A 171 23.40 -27.36 13.32
CA SER A 171 22.67 -28.61 13.08
C SER A 171 22.83 -29.17 11.66
N ALA A 172 23.25 -28.35 10.70
CA ALA A 172 23.42 -28.77 9.31
C ALA A 172 24.68 -29.63 9.13
N ARG A 173 24.57 -30.68 8.31
CA ARG A 173 25.66 -31.65 8.04
C ARG A 173 26.40 -31.29 6.74
N PRO A 174 27.66 -31.69 6.56
CA PRO A 174 28.32 -31.62 5.24
C PRO A 174 27.49 -32.32 4.16
N VAL A 175 27.60 -31.85 2.91
CA VAL A 175 27.00 -32.53 1.76
C VAL A 175 27.93 -33.66 1.29
N ASP A 176 27.46 -34.90 1.37
CA ASP A 176 28.14 -36.07 0.78
C ASP A 176 27.46 -36.55 -0.52
N ASP A 177 26.53 -35.75 -1.07
CA ASP A 177 25.79 -36.04 -2.30
C ASP A 177 26.71 -35.93 -3.55
N PRO A 178 26.75 -36.96 -4.42
CA PRO A 178 27.63 -36.98 -5.59
C PRO A 178 27.20 -35.98 -6.68
N ALA A 179 25.91 -35.67 -6.82
CA ALA A 179 25.42 -34.68 -7.79
C ALA A 179 25.82 -33.26 -7.36
N VAL A 180 25.69 -32.93 -6.06
CA VAL A 180 26.19 -31.65 -5.52
C VAL A 180 27.71 -31.56 -5.62
N THR A 181 28.43 -32.65 -5.34
CA THR A 181 29.89 -32.70 -5.47
C THR A 181 30.34 -32.49 -6.92
N ALA A 182 29.66 -33.10 -7.89
CA ALA A 182 29.92 -32.92 -9.32
C ALA A 182 29.54 -31.51 -9.82
N ALA A 183 28.48 -30.89 -9.28
CA ALA A 183 28.14 -29.50 -9.57
C ALA A 183 29.18 -28.53 -9.01
N LEU A 184 29.65 -28.75 -7.78
CA LEU A 184 30.73 -27.96 -7.16
C LEU A 184 32.07 -28.11 -7.87
N GLY A 185 32.38 -29.30 -8.42
CA GLY A 185 33.53 -29.52 -9.30
C GLY A 185 33.46 -28.62 -10.54
N ARG A 186 32.37 -28.70 -11.30
CA ARG A 186 32.13 -27.88 -12.51
C ARG A 186 32.21 -26.37 -12.22
N ILE A 187 31.61 -25.90 -11.12
CA ILE A 187 31.71 -24.49 -10.67
C ILE A 187 33.15 -24.10 -10.28
N GLY A 188 33.94 -25.06 -9.78
CA GLY A 188 35.35 -24.86 -9.43
C GLY A 188 36.24 -24.64 -10.66
N ASP A 189 36.03 -25.43 -11.70
CA ASP A 189 36.85 -25.42 -12.92
C ASP A 189 36.60 -24.15 -13.77
N ASP A 190 35.34 -23.73 -13.92
CA ASP A 190 34.99 -22.50 -14.66
C ASP A 190 35.55 -21.23 -14.00
N VAL A 191 35.56 -21.18 -12.66
CA VAL A 191 36.17 -20.08 -11.90
C VAL A 191 37.71 -20.10 -12.00
N GLY A 192 38.32 -21.27 -12.28
CA GLY A 192 39.74 -21.42 -12.57
C GLY A 192 40.12 -20.88 -13.96
N ALA A 193 39.34 -21.23 -14.99
CA ALA A 193 39.60 -20.84 -16.37
C ALA A 193 39.56 -19.31 -16.59
N GLY A 194 38.65 -18.60 -15.91
CA GLY A 194 38.42 -17.16 -16.07
C GLY A 194 39.57 -16.23 -15.64
N SER A 195 40.64 -16.75 -15.03
CA SER A 195 41.80 -15.93 -14.57
C SER A 195 43.11 -16.20 -15.32
N ALA A 196 43.14 -17.13 -16.27
CA ALA A 196 44.38 -17.65 -16.86
C ALA A 196 44.49 -17.52 -18.40
N ARG A 197 43.63 -16.71 -19.05
CA ARG A 197 43.56 -16.64 -20.53
C ARG A 197 43.81 -15.27 -21.17
N ARG A 198 44.96 -14.66 -20.83
CA ARG A 198 45.75 -13.87 -21.79
C ARG A 198 47.24 -14.17 -21.62
N LEU A 199 47.78 -15.05 -22.45
CA LEU A 199 49.09 -14.90 -23.11
C LEU A 199 49.40 -16.11 -24.04
N ARG A 200 49.75 -15.76 -25.29
CA ARG A 200 50.45 -16.57 -26.32
C ARG A 200 49.73 -17.71 -27.05
N ARG A 201 50.06 -17.73 -28.35
CA ARG A 201 49.57 -18.52 -29.51
C ARG A 201 49.75 -20.04 -29.37
N PRO A 202 48.97 -20.85 -30.12
CA PRO A 202 49.34 -22.23 -30.40
C PRO A 202 50.50 -22.30 -31.42
N ARG A 203 51.35 -23.33 -31.27
CA ARG A 203 52.23 -23.87 -32.32
C ARG A 203 52.02 -25.39 -32.34
N LEU A 204 52.06 -26.00 -33.52
CA LEU A 204 51.68 -27.41 -33.72
C LEU A 204 52.57 -28.39 -32.95
N ALA A 205 52.01 -29.52 -32.49
CA ALA A 205 52.25 -30.86 -33.06
C ALA A 205 51.81 -32.04 -32.15
N ARG A 206 51.30 -33.11 -32.81
CA ARG A 206 51.37 -34.56 -32.46
C ARG A 206 50.85 -35.12 -31.12
N SER A 207 49.97 -36.13 -31.25
CA SER A 207 49.87 -37.35 -30.41
C SER A 207 51.00 -38.35 -30.79
N PRO A 208 51.27 -39.49 -30.09
CA PRO A 208 50.38 -40.23 -29.17
C PRO A 208 51.02 -40.85 -27.90
N ASP A 209 50.22 -41.68 -27.20
CA ASP A 209 50.55 -42.79 -26.29
C ASP A 209 51.13 -42.54 -24.88
N GLY A 210 50.80 -43.47 -23.96
CA GLY A 210 51.52 -43.70 -22.69
C GLY A 210 50.65 -43.71 -21.42
N ALA A 211 50.54 -44.87 -20.77
CA ALA A 211 49.91 -45.01 -19.45
C ALA A 211 50.91 -44.82 -18.30
N GLY A 212 50.42 -44.52 -17.08
CA GLY A 212 51.10 -44.94 -15.85
C GLY A 212 51.30 -43.90 -14.72
N SER A 213 51.01 -44.36 -13.50
CA SER A 213 51.58 -43.93 -12.19
C SER A 213 51.32 -42.51 -11.62
N GLN A 214 50.55 -42.51 -10.52
CA GLN A 214 50.90 -41.97 -9.19
C GLN A 214 51.52 -40.56 -9.03
N GLY A 215 50.64 -39.63 -8.63
CA GLY A 215 50.74 -38.78 -7.43
C GLY A 215 52.07 -38.22 -6.92
N ALA A 216 52.19 -36.88 -6.93
CA ALA A 216 52.62 -36.10 -5.75
C ALA A 216 52.27 -34.60 -5.85
N ARG A 217 51.70 -34.06 -4.76
CA ARG A 217 51.83 -32.66 -4.26
C ARG A 217 51.74 -31.49 -5.27
N SER A 218 50.54 -30.90 -5.37
CA SER A 218 50.37 -29.46 -5.66
C SER A 218 49.46 -28.76 -4.63
N SER A 219 49.75 -28.96 -3.35
CA SER A 219 49.05 -28.31 -2.23
C SER A 219 49.43 -26.82 -2.06
N ARG A 220 49.15 -25.99 -3.07
CA ARG A 220 49.20 -24.52 -2.99
C ARG A 220 47.99 -23.91 -3.69
N GLY A 221 47.23 -23.09 -2.97
CA GLY A 221 46.32 -22.10 -3.59
C GLY A 221 44.88 -22.51 -3.87
N ARG A 222 44.36 -23.65 -3.38
CA ARG A 222 42.89 -23.88 -3.39
C ARG A 222 42.20 -22.80 -2.55
N ARG A 223 41.62 -21.79 -3.22
CA ARG A 223 40.71 -20.80 -2.60
C ARG A 223 39.66 -21.58 -1.82
N ARG A 224 39.45 -21.24 -0.54
CA ARG A 224 38.41 -21.89 0.29
C ARG A 224 37.06 -21.76 -0.40
N ILE A 225 36.57 -22.86 -0.94
CA ILE A 225 35.21 -22.97 -1.46
C ILE A 225 34.25 -22.75 -0.28
N THR A 226 33.17 -22.01 -0.50
CA THR A 226 32.12 -21.84 0.50
C THR A 226 31.60 -23.22 0.90
N PRO A 227 31.59 -23.61 2.18
CA PRO A 227 31.06 -24.91 2.57
C PRO A 227 29.57 -24.97 2.24
N VAL A 228 29.17 -26.05 1.57
CA VAL A 228 27.76 -26.40 1.32
C VAL A 228 27.39 -27.48 2.32
N LEU A 229 26.23 -27.31 2.96
CA LEU A 229 25.69 -28.17 4.01
C LEU A 229 24.26 -28.59 3.63
N VAL A 230 23.74 -29.65 4.24
CA VAL A 230 22.32 -30.07 4.14
C VAL A 230 21.65 -29.92 5.50
N ALA A 231 20.38 -29.52 5.51
CA ALA A 231 19.54 -29.55 6.71
C ALA A 231 18.11 -30.07 6.42
N PRO A 232 17.55 -30.94 7.28
CA PRO A 232 16.16 -31.36 7.19
C PRO A 232 15.20 -30.20 7.50
N GLY A 233 14.00 -30.24 6.93
CA GLY A 233 12.93 -29.27 7.20
C GLY A 233 13.17 -27.85 6.65
N LEU A 234 14.20 -27.68 5.81
CA LEU A 234 14.46 -26.43 5.09
C LEU A 234 13.70 -26.43 3.75
N ALA A 235 12.91 -25.39 3.47
CA ALA A 235 12.07 -25.34 2.26
C ALA A 235 12.86 -25.00 0.97
N THR A 236 13.84 -24.10 1.08
CA THR A 236 14.65 -23.61 -0.05
C THR A 236 16.12 -23.46 0.37
N PRO A 237 17.07 -23.42 -0.59
CA PRO A 237 18.45 -23.04 -0.32
C PRO A 237 18.57 -21.72 0.46
N VAL A 238 19.61 -21.62 1.32
CA VAL A 238 19.94 -20.39 2.06
C VAL A 238 21.45 -20.20 2.27
N ALA A 239 21.94 -18.99 2.00
CA ALA A 239 23.24 -18.50 2.48
C ALA A 239 23.16 -18.00 3.93
N VAL A 240 23.97 -18.56 4.83
CA VAL A 240 24.00 -18.20 6.27
C VAL A 240 25.40 -17.94 6.81
N GLY A 241 25.48 -17.15 7.89
CA GLY A 241 26.69 -16.92 8.65
C GLY A 241 27.44 -15.63 8.27
N ILE A 242 27.69 -14.79 9.28
CA ILE A 242 28.25 -13.44 9.11
C ILE A 242 29.77 -13.48 8.87
N LEU A 243 30.54 -14.08 9.79
CA LEU A 243 32.01 -14.12 9.75
C LEU A 243 32.57 -15.30 8.94
N ARG A 244 31.80 -16.38 8.83
CA ARG A 244 32.16 -17.60 8.11
C ARG A 244 30.93 -18.01 7.28
N PRO A 245 30.72 -17.51 6.05
CA PRO A 245 29.52 -17.85 5.30
C PRO A 245 29.49 -19.33 4.91
N ALA A 246 28.30 -19.90 4.75
CA ALA A 246 28.01 -21.26 4.31
C ALA A 246 26.70 -21.25 3.50
N VAL A 247 26.55 -22.19 2.56
CA VAL A 247 25.27 -22.46 1.88
C VAL A 247 24.64 -23.67 2.55
N ILE A 248 23.34 -23.63 2.84
CA ILE A 248 22.57 -24.80 3.30
C ILE A 248 21.52 -25.12 2.24
N LEU A 249 21.49 -26.38 1.79
CA LEU A 249 20.49 -26.91 0.88
C LEU A 249 19.41 -27.69 1.66
N PRO A 250 18.15 -27.68 1.19
CA PRO A 250 17.15 -28.66 1.57
C PRO A 250 17.63 -30.09 1.29
N GLU A 251 17.32 -30.98 2.22
CA GLU A 251 17.44 -32.42 1.99
C GLU A 251 16.54 -32.84 0.81
N GLY A 252 17.05 -33.70 -0.07
CA GLY A 252 16.34 -34.12 -1.28
C GLY A 252 16.24 -33.08 -2.40
N LEU A 253 16.83 -31.87 -2.29
CA LEU A 253 16.82 -30.92 -3.42
C LEU A 253 17.59 -31.45 -4.63
N ALA A 254 18.80 -32.00 -4.42
CA ALA A 254 19.69 -32.42 -5.49
C ALA A 254 19.16 -33.58 -6.35
N GLY A 255 18.21 -34.37 -5.83
CA GLY A 255 17.49 -35.40 -6.59
C GLY A 255 16.15 -34.92 -7.18
N ALA A 256 15.70 -33.71 -6.86
CA ALA A 256 14.44 -33.12 -7.32
C ALA A 256 14.62 -32.09 -8.45
N VAL A 257 15.86 -31.73 -8.78
CA VAL A 257 16.20 -30.79 -9.86
C VAL A 257 17.29 -31.37 -10.75
N SER A 258 17.37 -30.90 -11.99
CA SER A 258 18.42 -31.28 -12.94
C SER A 258 19.81 -30.77 -12.51
N ALA A 259 20.86 -31.29 -13.14
CA ALA A 259 22.23 -30.89 -12.86
C ALA A 259 22.52 -29.41 -13.18
N ASP A 260 21.81 -28.83 -14.15
CA ASP A 260 21.93 -27.42 -14.53
C ASP A 260 21.20 -26.52 -13.53
N GLU A 261 19.97 -26.88 -13.14
CA GLU A 261 19.22 -26.16 -12.09
C GLU A 261 19.93 -26.19 -10.73
N LEU A 262 20.56 -27.33 -10.39
CA LEU A 262 21.39 -27.46 -9.19
C LEU A 262 22.64 -26.56 -9.27
N ARG A 263 23.25 -26.43 -10.45
CA ARG A 263 24.37 -25.48 -10.69
C ARG A 263 23.88 -24.05 -10.50
N ASP A 264 22.77 -23.67 -11.11
CA ASP A 264 22.21 -22.32 -11.04
C ASP A 264 21.90 -21.91 -9.58
N VAL A 265 21.25 -22.79 -8.81
CA VAL A 265 21.03 -22.64 -7.35
C VAL A 265 22.34 -22.42 -6.60
N LEU A 266 23.33 -23.29 -6.83
CA LEU A 266 24.61 -23.20 -6.13
C LEU A 266 25.34 -21.91 -6.48
N VAL A 267 25.35 -21.49 -7.74
CA VAL A 267 25.98 -20.22 -8.17
C VAL A 267 25.29 -19.02 -7.52
N HIS A 268 23.96 -19.00 -7.44
CA HIS A 268 23.16 -17.96 -6.78
C HIS A 268 23.47 -17.84 -5.28
N GLU A 269 23.36 -18.94 -4.53
CA GLU A 269 23.61 -18.95 -3.08
C GLU A 269 25.09 -18.71 -2.73
N MET A 270 26.01 -19.24 -3.55
CA MET A 270 27.44 -18.94 -3.40
C MET A 270 27.74 -17.46 -3.71
N ALA A 271 26.95 -16.77 -4.53
CA ALA A 271 27.08 -15.33 -4.75
C ALA A 271 26.69 -14.54 -3.49
N HIS A 272 25.56 -14.85 -2.84
CA HIS A 272 25.19 -14.25 -1.55
C HIS A 272 26.27 -14.49 -0.47
N ALA A 273 26.77 -15.72 -0.37
CA ALA A 273 27.82 -16.09 0.57
C ALA A 273 29.15 -15.34 0.31
N ARG A 274 29.59 -15.25 -0.95
CA ARG A 274 30.82 -14.54 -1.36
C ARG A 274 30.71 -13.03 -1.16
N ARG A 275 29.54 -12.45 -1.41
CA ARG A 275 29.25 -11.01 -1.23
C ARG A 275 28.97 -10.63 0.23
N ARG A 276 28.84 -11.62 1.13
CA ARG A 276 28.47 -11.47 2.55
C ARG A 276 27.10 -10.81 2.74
N ASP A 277 26.15 -11.12 1.88
CA ASP A 277 24.78 -10.61 1.99
C ASP A 277 24.11 -10.86 3.35
N PRO A 278 24.38 -11.96 4.09
CA PRO A 278 23.89 -12.12 5.47
C PRO A 278 24.36 -11.02 6.45
N LEU A 279 25.52 -10.39 6.22
CA LEU A 279 25.94 -9.20 6.97
C LEU A 279 25.12 -7.97 6.55
N VAL A 280 24.84 -7.81 5.26
CA VAL A 280 23.99 -6.72 4.75
C VAL A 280 22.55 -6.85 5.28
N VAL A 281 22.00 -8.07 5.34
CA VAL A 281 20.70 -8.36 5.98
C VAL A 281 20.72 -7.96 7.46
N LEU A 282 21.80 -8.26 8.20
CA LEU A 282 21.94 -7.84 9.60
C LEU A 282 21.95 -6.32 9.73
N LEU A 283 22.73 -5.61 8.92
CA LEU A 283 22.81 -4.14 8.93
C LEU A 283 21.48 -3.49 8.53
N GLN A 284 20.77 -4.05 7.54
CA GLN A 284 19.39 -3.67 7.21
C GLN A 284 18.44 -3.91 8.40
N GLY A 285 18.59 -5.01 9.14
CA GLY A 285 17.81 -5.31 10.33
C GLY A 285 18.04 -4.32 11.47
N ILE A 286 19.30 -3.95 11.73
CA ILE A 286 19.67 -2.91 12.71
C ILE A 286 19.06 -1.57 12.29
N ALA A 287 19.22 -1.14 11.04
CA ALA A 287 18.65 0.11 10.54
C ALA A 287 17.11 0.13 10.62
N ARG A 288 16.44 -0.98 10.24
CA ARG A 288 14.97 -1.12 10.35
C ARG A 288 14.49 -1.09 11.82
N ALA A 289 15.30 -1.54 12.77
CA ALA A 289 14.98 -1.48 14.20
C ALA A 289 15.20 -0.08 14.78
N LEU A 290 16.33 0.57 14.49
CA LEU A 290 16.63 1.93 14.94
C LEU A 290 15.68 2.98 14.34
N TYR A 291 15.35 2.84 13.06
CA TYR A 291 14.56 3.79 12.28
C TYR A 291 13.17 3.23 11.94
N TRP A 292 12.57 2.44 12.84
CA TRP A 292 11.28 1.78 12.58
C TRP A 292 10.12 2.73 12.21
N PRO A 293 10.00 3.99 12.69
CA PRO A 293 8.95 4.89 12.21
C PRO A 293 9.31 5.61 10.89
N ILE A 294 10.56 5.51 10.41
CA ILE A 294 11.08 6.31 9.28
C ILE A 294 10.90 5.56 7.96
N VAL A 295 9.77 5.80 7.30
CA VAL A 295 9.37 5.14 6.04
C VAL A 295 10.47 5.08 4.96
N PRO A 296 11.25 6.15 4.68
CA PRO A 296 12.33 6.09 3.69
C PRO A 296 13.39 5.00 3.96
N VAL A 297 13.73 4.71 5.22
CA VAL A 297 14.73 3.68 5.58
C VAL A 297 14.21 2.28 5.25
N HIS A 298 12.90 2.05 5.38
CA HIS A 298 12.27 0.80 4.94
C HIS A 298 12.28 0.65 3.42
N LEU A 299 12.03 1.75 2.68
CA LEU A 299 12.12 1.76 1.21
C LEU A 299 13.55 1.48 0.74
N LEU A 300 14.55 2.16 1.32
CA LEU A 300 15.98 1.89 1.11
C LEU A 300 16.30 0.40 1.30
N GLY A 301 15.82 -0.19 2.41
CA GLY A 301 15.98 -1.61 2.68
C GLY A 301 15.31 -2.54 1.66
N ARG A 302 14.15 -2.16 1.08
CA ARG A 302 13.45 -2.95 0.05
C ARG A 302 14.14 -2.86 -1.32
N GLU A 303 14.66 -1.69 -1.70
CA GLU A 303 15.41 -1.53 -2.96
C GLU A 303 16.80 -2.20 -2.88
N LEU A 304 17.48 -2.14 -1.74
CA LEU A 304 18.77 -2.82 -1.53
C LEU A 304 18.62 -4.35 -1.60
N GLU A 305 17.52 -4.88 -1.07
CA GLU A 305 17.16 -6.29 -1.16
C GLU A 305 16.94 -6.72 -2.63
N ARG A 306 16.18 -5.95 -3.43
CA ARG A 306 16.04 -6.21 -4.88
C ARG A 306 17.39 -6.18 -5.61
N ALA A 307 18.22 -5.17 -5.33
CA ALA A 307 19.54 -5.02 -5.96
C ALA A 307 20.54 -6.14 -5.57
N ARG A 308 20.32 -6.81 -4.43
CA ARG A 308 21.08 -8.02 -4.03
C ARG A 308 20.66 -9.25 -4.83
N GLU A 309 19.36 -9.50 -4.97
CA GLU A 309 18.84 -10.64 -5.73
C GLU A 309 19.28 -10.54 -7.20
N GLU A 310 19.06 -9.38 -7.85
CA GLU A 310 19.52 -9.12 -9.23
C GLU A 310 21.04 -9.27 -9.40
N LEU A 311 21.83 -9.01 -8.35
CA LEU A 311 23.28 -9.22 -8.37
C LEU A 311 23.69 -10.68 -8.26
N CYS A 312 22.91 -11.52 -7.59
CA CYS A 312 23.10 -12.95 -7.54
C CYS A 312 22.61 -13.61 -8.84
N ASP A 313 21.49 -13.14 -9.40
CA ASP A 313 21.01 -13.49 -10.74
C ASP A 313 22.12 -13.23 -11.78
N ASN A 314 22.74 -12.04 -11.75
CA ASN A 314 23.88 -11.68 -12.61
C ASN A 314 25.12 -12.57 -12.44
N HIS A 315 25.23 -13.40 -11.39
CA HIS A 315 26.29 -14.41 -11.31
C HIS A 315 25.95 -15.69 -12.07
N VAL A 316 24.67 -16.09 -12.13
CA VAL A 316 24.20 -17.26 -12.90
C VAL A 316 24.23 -16.95 -14.40
N LEU A 317 23.74 -15.76 -14.76
CA LEU A 317 23.63 -15.24 -16.14
C LEU A 317 24.97 -14.97 -16.86
N ARG A 318 26.10 -15.40 -16.28
CA ARG A 318 27.39 -15.44 -16.98
C ARG A 318 27.49 -16.64 -17.92
N ASP A 319 26.99 -17.78 -17.44
CA ASP A 319 27.19 -19.09 -18.05
C ASP A 319 25.85 -19.75 -18.44
N ARG A 320 24.72 -19.12 -18.06
CA ARG A 320 23.35 -19.52 -18.38
C ARG A 320 22.61 -18.38 -19.09
N ASP A 321 21.71 -18.70 -20.00
CA ASP A 321 20.83 -17.70 -20.62
C ASP A 321 19.68 -17.29 -19.68
N ALA A 322 18.97 -16.22 -20.04
CA ALA A 322 17.91 -15.65 -19.20
C ALA A 322 16.62 -16.48 -19.17
N ILE A 323 16.34 -17.29 -20.21
CA ILE A 323 15.12 -18.11 -20.31
C ILE A 323 15.32 -19.38 -19.49
N GLY A 324 16.40 -20.13 -19.72
CA GLY A 324 16.72 -21.34 -18.96
C GLY A 324 16.94 -21.10 -17.45
N TYR A 325 17.43 -19.92 -17.07
CA TYR A 325 17.46 -19.52 -15.65
C TYR A 325 16.08 -19.10 -15.12
N GLY A 326 15.23 -18.48 -15.95
CA GLY A 326 13.84 -18.16 -15.61
C GLY A 326 13.00 -19.41 -15.34
N GLU A 327 13.16 -20.44 -16.17
CA GLU A 327 12.58 -21.78 -15.99
C GLU A 327 13.05 -22.43 -14.68
N THR A 328 14.37 -22.38 -14.41
CA THR A 328 14.94 -22.84 -13.13
C THR A 328 14.28 -22.14 -11.93
N LEU A 329 14.10 -20.81 -11.97
CA LEU A 329 13.45 -20.08 -10.89
C LEU A 329 11.97 -20.42 -10.72
N LEU A 330 11.27 -20.76 -11.82
CA LEU A 330 9.86 -21.18 -11.80
C LEU A 330 9.72 -22.58 -11.17
N HIS A 331 10.48 -23.56 -11.65
CA HIS A 331 10.45 -24.93 -11.14
C HIS A 331 10.86 -25.00 -9.65
N LEU A 332 11.87 -24.21 -9.22
CA LEU A 332 12.22 -24.09 -7.80
C LEU A 332 11.08 -23.49 -6.95
N ALA A 333 10.30 -22.56 -7.50
CA ALA A 333 9.14 -22.00 -6.80
C ALA A 333 8.02 -23.04 -6.67
N GLU A 334 7.77 -23.83 -7.71
CA GLU A 334 6.80 -24.93 -7.73
C GLU A 334 7.16 -26.01 -6.69
N LEU A 335 8.40 -26.51 -6.71
CA LEU A 335 8.94 -27.46 -5.73
C LEU A 335 8.84 -26.95 -4.28
N ALA A 336 8.95 -25.64 -4.08
CA ALA A 336 8.86 -25.01 -2.77
C ALA A 336 7.41 -24.62 -2.38
N THR A 337 6.45 -24.64 -3.31
CA THR A 337 5.01 -24.65 -3.00
C THR A 337 4.49 -26.05 -2.67
N GLY A 338 5.07 -27.11 -3.25
CA GLY A 338 4.66 -28.51 -3.02
C GLY A 338 5.27 -29.19 -1.77
N ARG A 339 6.04 -28.48 -0.95
CA ARG A 339 6.63 -28.99 0.31
C ARG A 339 5.99 -28.31 1.51
N ASP A 340 5.64 -29.10 2.54
CA ASP A 340 5.09 -28.65 3.84
C ASP A 340 6.10 -27.81 4.65
N ALA A 341 6.34 -26.59 4.18
CA ALA A 341 7.21 -25.62 4.81
C ALA A 341 6.51 -24.98 6.01
N GLY A 342 6.62 -25.62 7.18
CA GLY A 342 6.03 -25.14 8.43
C GLY A 342 6.44 -23.70 8.82
N PRO A 343 5.74 -23.07 9.78
CA PRO A 343 5.84 -21.65 10.13
C PRO A 343 7.21 -21.20 10.70
N LEU A 344 8.18 -22.11 10.78
CA LEU A 344 9.52 -21.90 11.30
C LEU A 344 10.40 -20.95 10.45
N VAL A 345 10.01 -20.62 9.22
CA VAL A 345 10.87 -19.89 8.28
C VAL A 345 10.80 -18.36 8.45
N ALA A 346 9.67 -17.80 8.90
CA ALA A 346 9.44 -16.35 8.97
C ALA A 346 10.37 -15.59 9.94
N ALA A 347 10.97 -16.28 10.93
CA ALA A 347 11.78 -15.66 11.98
C ALA A 347 13.23 -15.33 11.58
N ALA A 348 13.68 -15.70 10.38
CA ALA A 348 14.93 -15.27 9.80
C ALA A 348 14.62 -14.58 8.46
N GLY A 349 14.81 -13.25 8.40
CA GLY A 349 14.43 -12.41 7.24
C GLY A 349 15.29 -12.60 5.99
N ILE A 350 15.40 -13.85 5.52
CA ILE A 350 16.29 -14.33 4.45
C ILE A 350 15.49 -14.89 3.26
N LEU A 351 14.21 -15.26 3.42
CA LEU A 351 13.38 -15.82 2.34
C LEU A 351 12.32 -14.83 1.84
N HIS A 352 12.56 -14.19 0.69
CA HIS A 352 11.70 -13.15 0.10
C HIS A 352 11.24 -13.49 -1.35
N TRP A 353 10.72 -14.71 -1.56
CA TRP A 353 10.37 -15.26 -2.87
C TRP A 353 8.88 -15.15 -3.23
N ARG A 354 7.95 -15.35 -2.28
CA ARG A 354 6.49 -15.51 -2.49
C ARG A 354 5.70 -14.22 -2.85
N GLY A 355 6.30 -13.35 -3.66
CA GLY A 355 5.67 -12.12 -4.17
C GLY A 355 6.56 -11.29 -5.12
N LYS A 356 7.59 -11.90 -5.71
CA LYS A 356 8.56 -11.22 -6.58
C LYS A 356 9.04 -12.05 -7.78
N LEU A 357 8.55 -13.28 -7.96
CA LEU A 357 9.00 -14.18 -9.03
C LEU A 357 8.77 -13.56 -10.41
N GLU A 358 7.55 -13.08 -10.67
CA GLU A 358 7.20 -12.35 -11.90
C GLU A 358 8.13 -11.15 -12.13
N THR A 359 8.33 -10.30 -11.11
CA THR A 359 9.24 -9.14 -11.21
C THR A 359 10.69 -9.55 -11.49
N ARG A 360 11.15 -10.68 -10.95
CA ARG A 360 12.47 -11.23 -11.25
C ARG A 360 12.54 -11.76 -12.68
N ILE A 361 11.59 -12.58 -13.13
CA ILE A 361 11.57 -13.11 -14.50
C ILE A 361 11.44 -11.99 -15.53
N ALA A 362 10.54 -11.01 -15.34
CA ALA A 362 10.47 -9.82 -16.17
C ALA A 362 11.80 -9.02 -16.16
N GLY A 363 12.44 -8.92 -15.00
CA GLY A 363 13.78 -8.36 -14.84
C GLY A 363 14.90 -9.20 -15.47
N LEU A 364 14.72 -10.52 -15.67
CA LEU A 364 15.65 -11.38 -16.40
C LEU A 364 15.54 -11.14 -17.93
N LEU A 365 14.34 -10.82 -18.40
CA LEU A 365 14.04 -10.66 -19.82
C LEU A 365 14.24 -9.22 -20.36
N ASP A 366 14.51 -8.21 -19.50
CA ASP A 366 14.89 -6.85 -19.97
C ASP A 366 16.27 -6.88 -20.67
N ALA A 367 16.26 -6.91 -22.01
CA ALA A 367 17.46 -6.85 -22.84
C ALA A 367 18.31 -5.57 -22.60
N GLY A 368 17.75 -4.52 -21.99
CA GLY A 368 18.47 -3.30 -21.62
C GLY A 368 19.26 -3.39 -20.31
N ARG A 369 19.20 -4.50 -19.56
CA ARG A 369 19.85 -4.65 -18.25
C ARG A 369 21.35 -4.94 -18.35
N SER A 370 22.09 -4.50 -17.34
CA SER A 370 23.52 -4.83 -17.21
C SER A 370 23.73 -6.08 -16.38
N THR A 371 24.43 -7.07 -16.93
CA THR A 371 24.90 -8.29 -16.25
C THR A 371 26.14 -8.06 -15.37
N ALA A 372 26.55 -6.80 -15.17
CA ALA A 372 27.69 -6.47 -14.32
C ALA A 372 27.43 -6.88 -12.86
N THR A 373 28.41 -7.57 -12.25
CA THR A 373 28.30 -8.08 -10.87
C THR A 373 29.09 -7.29 -9.82
N ARG A 374 29.85 -6.27 -10.23
CA ARG A 374 30.75 -5.50 -9.36
C ARG A 374 30.81 -4.03 -9.79
N THR A 375 30.95 -3.17 -8.80
CA THR A 375 31.23 -1.73 -8.96
C THR A 375 32.71 -1.50 -8.66
N PRO A 376 33.45 -0.66 -9.41
CA PRO A 376 34.86 -0.39 -9.13
C PRO A 376 35.04 0.26 -7.75
N LEU A 377 36.09 -0.14 -7.03
CA LEU A 377 36.31 0.27 -5.63
C LEU A 377 36.37 1.79 -5.46
N ALA A 378 36.99 2.52 -6.41
CA ALA A 378 37.04 3.98 -6.40
C ALA A 378 35.64 4.62 -6.39
N ALA A 379 34.67 4.06 -7.13
CA ALA A 379 33.30 4.54 -7.13
C ALA A 379 32.57 4.20 -5.82
N ILE A 380 32.86 3.04 -5.20
CA ILE A 380 32.31 2.70 -3.87
C ILE A 380 32.84 3.67 -2.81
N LEU A 381 34.14 3.97 -2.82
CA LEU A 381 34.74 4.93 -1.89
C LEU A 381 34.19 6.36 -2.09
N GLY A 382 34.04 6.81 -3.35
CA GLY A 382 33.40 8.08 -3.66
C GLY A 382 31.95 8.17 -3.22
N LEU A 383 31.15 7.11 -3.43
CA LEU A 383 29.77 7.03 -2.96
C LEU A 383 29.65 6.99 -1.44
N LEU A 384 30.58 6.33 -0.75
CA LEU A 384 30.64 6.32 0.71
C LEU A 384 31.00 7.71 1.26
N ALA A 385 32.02 8.36 0.70
CA ALA A 385 32.40 9.72 1.07
C ALA A 385 31.25 10.72 0.83
N LEU A 386 30.55 10.61 -0.30
CA LEU A 386 29.36 11.40 -0.60
C LEU A 386 28.22 11.14 0.38
N SER A 387 27.97 9.87 0.75
CA SER A 387 26.90 9.50 1.70
C SER A 387 27.19 10.02 3.11
N LEU A 388 28.45 9.96 3.55
CA LEU A 388 28.89 10.50 4.84
C LEU A 388 28.87 12.04 4.84
N GLY A 389 29.33 12.69 3.76
CA GLY A 389 29.29 14.15 3.62
C GLY A 389 27.86 14.71 3.58
N ALA A 390 26.97 14.08 2.81
CA ALA A 390 25.55 14.42 2.80
C ALA A 390 24.88 14.17 4.16
N GLY A 391 25.29 13.12 4.87
CA GLY A 391 24.83 12.86 6.24
C GLY A 391 25.29 13.92 7.24
N SER A 392 26.55 14.35 7.17
CA SER A 392 27.07 15.45 7.99
C SER A 392 26.34 16.78 7.71
N LEU A 393 26.03 17.06 6.44
CA LEU A 393 25.27 18.25 6.03
C LEU A 393 23.81 18.19 6.50
N ALA A 394 23.16 17.02 6.43
CA ALA A 394 21.80 16.87 6.94
C ALA A 394 21.75 16.94 8.48
N ALA A 395 22.80 16.46 9.16
CA ALA A 395 22.94 16.53 10.60
C ALA A 395 23.30 17.94 11.14
N SER A 396 23.81 18.85 10.30
CA SER A 396 24.06 20.25 10.68
C SER A 396 22.82 21.15 10.53
N MET A 397 21.77 20.69 9.85
CA MET A 397 20.52 21.45 9.74
C MET A 397 19.81 21.55 11.10
N ARG A 398 19.60 22.79 11.57
CA ARG A 398 18.72 23.10 12.70
C ARG A 398 17.50 23.85 12.19
N LEU A 399 16.32 23.32 12.49
CA LEU A 399 15.07 24.02 12.23
C LEU A 399 14.95 25.18 13.24
N VAL A 400 14.75 26.39 12.74
CA VAL A 400 14.58 27.60 13.54
C VAL A 400 13.22 28.22 13.22
N ALA A 401 12.45 28.59 14.24
CA ALA A 401 11.19 29.29 14.06
C ALA A 401 11.44 30.66 13.41
N ARG A 402 10.62 31.02 12.42
CA ARG A 402 10.68 32.37 11.83
C ARG A 402 10.18 33.38 12.85
N ALA A 403 10.98 34.39 13.17
CA ALA A 403 10.50 35.55 13.92
C ALA A 403 9.52 36.34 13.04
N ASP A 404 8.33 36.63 13.57
CA ASP A 404 7.36 37.50 12.89
C ASP A 404 7.87 38.95 12.92
N GLU A 405 7.72 39.65 11.78
CA GLU A 405 7.84 41.11 11.77
C GLU A 405 6.61 41.74 12.45
N PRO A 406 6.77 42.87 13.17
CA PRO A 406 5.67 43.52 13.85
C PRO A 406 4.68 44.14 12.85
N GLN A 407 3.54 43.49 12.63
CA GLN A 407 2.41 44.12 11.94
C GLN A 407 1.79 45.24 12.81
N PRO A 408 1.33 46.36 12.19
CA PRO A 408 0.66 47.43 12.90
C PRO A 408 -0.72 46.99 13.40
N SER A 409 -1.12 47.53 14.56
CA SER A 409 -2.32 47.14 15.30
C SER A 409 -3.63 47.30 14.49
N PRO A 410 -4.61 46.39 14.62
CA PRO A 410 -5.93 46.57 14.02
C PRO A 410 -6.69 47.74 14.66
N GLN A 411 -7.35 48.57 13.85
CA GLN A 411 -8.32 49.54 14.36
C GLN A 411 -9.64 48.85 14.77
N PRO A 412 -10.43 49.44 15.70
CA PRO A 412 -11.70 48.87 16.13
C PRO A 412 -12.74 48.82 14.99
N PRO A 413 -13.56 47.76 14.89
CA PRO A 413 -14.62 47.70 13.89
C PRO A 413 -15.74 48.71 14.20
N ALA A 414 -16.19 49.42 13.18
CA ALA A 414 -17.39 50.26 13.26
C ALA A 414 -18.65 49.40 13.50
N ALA A 415 -19.60 49.94 14.27
CA ALA A 415 -20.81 49.21 14.66
C ALA A 415 -21.70 48.86 13.45
N PRO A 416 -22.35 47.68 13.45
CA PRO A 416 -23.29 47.30 12.39
C PRO A 416 -24.59 48.12 12.48
N THR A 417 -24.91 48.85 11.41
CA THR A 417 -26.23 49.47 11.24
C THR A 417 -27.30 48.38 11.15
N ALA A 418 -28.20 48.34 12.12
CA ALA A 418 -29.39 47.50 12.07
C ALA A 418 -30.36 48.01 10.99
N ALA A 419 -30.71 47.14 10.04
CA ALA A 419 -31.86 47.31 9.17
C ALA A 419 -32.93 46.27 9.56
N LYS A 420 -34.18 46.75 9.59
CA LYS A 420 -35.36 46.17 10.25
C LYS A 420 -35.86 44.86 9.61
N PRO A 421 -36.42 43.90 10.38
CA PRO A 421 -37.18 42.78 9.84
C PRO A 421 -38.61 43.18 9.44
N GLU A 422 -39.11 42.62 8.35
CA GLU A 422 -40.53 42.68 7.93
C GLU A 422 -41.13 41.25 7.84
N PRO A 423 -42.48 41.11 7.86
CA PRO A 423 -43.12 40.10 8.71
C PRO A 423 -43.21 38.67 8.12
N PRO A 424 -43.55 37.67 8.95
CA PRO A 424 -43.57 36.26 8.56
C PRO A 424 -44.96 35.82 8.09
N ASP A 425 -45.12 35.61 6.79
CA ASP A 425 -46.24 34.85 6.22
C ASP A 425 -45.73 33.52 5.65
N ALA A 426 -46.35 32.42 6.10
CA ALA A 426 -46.06 31.01 5.79
C ALA A 426 -44.70 30.45 6.28
N GLU A 427 -44.80 29.76 7.41
CA GLU A 427 -43.97 28.65 7.93
C GLU A 427 -42.93 28.04 6.96
N GLY A 428 -41.63 28.22 7.26
CA GLY A 428 -40.57 27.51 6.55
C GLY A 428 -39.17 27.73 7.14
N ARG A 429 -38.51 26.65 7.57
CA ARG A 429 -37.07 26.66 7.84
C ARG A 429 -36.35 26.91 6.51
N SER A 430 -35.23 27.64 6.50
CA SER A 430 -34.42 27.83 5.29
C SER A 430 -32.95 28.02 5.62
N ILE A 431 -32.07 27.77 4.64
CA ILE A 431 -30.63 28.01 4.72
C ILE A 431 -30.19 28.94 3.59
N LEU A 432 -29.31 29.90 3.90
CA LEU A 432 -28.68 30.76 2.91
C LEU A 432 -27.37 30.12 2.42
N VAL A 433 -27.35 29.66 1.17
CA VAL A 433 -26.12 29.15 0.53
C VAL A 433 -25.44 30.28 -0.23
N LYS A 434 -24.15 30.45 -0.03
CA LYS A 434 -23.28 31.40 -0.74
C LYS A 434 -22.24 30.64 -1.54
N ALA A 435 -21.85 31.15 -2.70
CA ALA A 435 -20.72 30.64 -3.49
C ALA A 435 -19.74 31.77 -3.78
N VAL A 436 -18.45 31.53 -3.52
CA VAL A 436 -17.36 32.46 -3.79
C VAL A 436 -16.30 31.80 -4.68
N GLY A 437 -15.67 32.58 -5.55
CA GLY A 437 -14.59 32.12 -6.41
C GLY A 437 -13.25 31.93 -5.67
N PRO A 438 -12.19 31.52 -6.40
CA PRO A 438 -10.86 31.31 -5.82
C PRO A 438 -10.26 32.59 -5.21
N ASP A 439 -10.67 33.75 -5.72
CA ASP A 439 -10.29 35.10 -5.30
C ASP A 439 -11.18 35.67 -4.18
N GLY A 440 -12.13 34.87 -3.66
CA GLY A 440 -13.05 35.25 -2.58
C GLY A 440 -14.21 36.14 -3.01
N LYS A 441 -14.34 36.50 -4.30
CA LYS A 441 -15.50 37.29 -4.78
C LYS A 441 -16.74 36.42 -4.92
N PRO A 442 -17.95 36.97 -4.74
CA PRO A 442 -19.18 36.20 -4.94
C PRO A 442 -19.34 35.74 -6.39
N MET A 443 -19.81 34.50 -6.58
CA MET A 443 -19.92 33.85 -7.88
C MET A 443 -21.41 33.65 -8.26
N PRO A 444 -21.96 34.43 -9.21
CA PRO A 444 -23.30 34.20 -9.73
C PRO A 444 -23.34 32.97 -10.66
N GLY A 445 -24.52 32.38 -10.85
CA GLY A 445 -24.71 31.28 -11.80
C GLY A 445 -24.22 29.91 -11.34
N VAL A 446 -23.81 29.76 -10.07
CA VAL A 446 -23.41 28.46 -9.51
C VAL A 446 -24.66 27.62 -9.27
N SER A 447 -24.69 26.43 -9.87
CA SER A 447 -25.74 25.44 -9.67
C SER A 447 -25.55 24.77 -8.31
N ILE A 448 -26.53 24.91 -7.43
CA ILE A 448 -26.60 24.28 -6.11
C ILE A 448 -27.69 23.22 -6.15
N LYS A 449 -27.31 21.95 -6.13
CA LYS A 449 -28.26 20.84 -5.94
C LYS A 449 -28.37 20.51 -4.45
N ALA A 450 -29.59 20.53 -3.93
CA ALA A 450 -29.93 20.14 -2.56
C ALA A 450 -30.68 18.80 -2.58
N ASP A 451 -30.01 17.74 -2.13
CA ASP A 451 -30.62 16.42 -1.95
C ASP A 451 -31.10 16.33 -0.48
N ILE A 452 -32.41 16.33 -0.24
CA ILE A 452 -33.02 16.41 1.09
C ILE A 452 -33.78 15.12 1.43
N SER A 453 -33.30 14.34 2.39
CA SER A 453 -33.99 13.17 2.91
C SER A 453 -34.87 13.56 4.10
N ALA A 454 -36.18 13.63 3.89
CA ALA A 454 -37.17 13.98 4.92
C ALA A 454 -38.32 12.96 4.97
N GLU A 455 -39.05 12.93 6.09
CA GLU A 455 -40.31 12.19 6.23
C GLU A 455 -41.44 13.16 6.64
N PRO A 456 -42.52 13.28 5.85
CA PRO A 456 -42.75 12.63 4.55
C PRO A 456 -41.75 13.06 3.47
N GLU A 457 -41.65 12.28 2.40
CA GLU A 457 -40.76 12.52 1.26
C GLU A 457 -40.86 13.96 0.74
N TYR A 458 -39.73 14.68 0.71
CA TYR A 458 -39.68 16.06 0.24
C TYR A 458 -39.78 16.13 -1.29
N ARG A 459 -40.74 16.90 -1.79
CA ARG A 459 -41.04 17.05 -3.24
C ARG A 459 -40.88 18.49 -3.77
N GLY A 460 -40.19 19.35 -3.03
CA GLY A 460 -39.86 20.69 -3.52
C GLY A 460 -38.67 20.69 -4.48
N ASP A 461 -38.33 21.86 -5.03
CA ASP A 461 -37.15 22.00 -5.88
C ASP A 461 -35.88 21.56 -5.16
N THR A 462 -35.07 20.80 -5.88
CA THR A 462 -33.76 20.28 -5.43
C THR A 462 -32.61 20.93 -6.18
N ARG A 463 -32.88 21.91 -7.05
CA ARG A 463 -31.87 22.62 -7.86
C ARG A 463 -32.12 24.11 -7.80
N PHE A 464 -31.07 24.84 -7.46
CA PHE A 464 -31.07 26.27 -7.22
C PHE A 464 -29.87 26.89 -7.96
N VAL A 465 -29.95 28.17 -8.30
CA VAL A 465 -28.84 28.90 -8.94
C VAL A 465 -28.53 30.15 -8.14
N THR A 466 -27.26 30.45 -7.92
CA THR A 466 -26.85 31.66 -7.18
C THR A 466 -27.13 32.95 -7.96
N ASP A 467 -27.66 33.94 -7.25
CA ASP A 467 -27.99 35.26 -7.77
C ASP A 467 -26.75 36.12 -8.11
N GLY A 468 -26.97 37.36 -8.54
CA GLY A 468 -25.91 38.35 -8.81
C GLY A 468 -24.98 38.67 -7.62
N ARG A 469 -25.32 38.26 -6.40
CA ARG A 469 -24.51 38.38 -5.18
C ARG A 469 -23.87 37.06 -4.78
N GLY A 470 -23.95 36.03 -5.62
CA GLY A 470 -23.45 34.69 -5.37
C GLY A 470 -24.22 33.95 -4.26
N GLN A 471 -25.51 34.22 -4.08
CA GLN A 471 -26.31 33.65 -2.98
C GLN A 471 -27.59 32.99 -3.49
N VAL A 472 -28.08 32.00 -2.76
CA VAL A 472 -29.43 31.45 -2.94
C VAL A 472 -29.99 30.95 -1.61
N ARG A 473 -31.29 31.17 -1.37
CA ARG A 473 -31.98 30.67 -0.18
C ARG A 473 -32.70 29.38 -0.53
N ILE A 474 -32.43 28.33 0.24
CA ILE A 474 -33.00 26.99 0.03
C ILE A 474 -34.04 26.76 1.14
N PRO A 475 -35.32 26.52 0.80
CA PRO A 475 -36.33 26.11 1.77
C PRO A 475 -36.03 24.70 2.29
N LEU A 476 -36.32 24.47 3.56
CA LEU A 476 -36.03 23.22 4.27
C LEU A 476 -37.32 22.70 4.92
N PRO A 477 -37.71 21.44 4.68
CA PRO A 477 -38.78 20.80 5.44
C PRO A 477 -38.37 20.58 6.90
N GLY A 478 -39.35 20.23 7.74
CA GLY A 478 -39.07 19.58 9.03
C GLY A 478 -38.85 18.07 8.84
N GLY A 479 -38.24 17.42 9.83
CA GLY A 479 -38.05 15.97 9.82
C GLY A 479 -36.96 15.52 8.85
N ILE A 480 -35.92 16.33 8.65
CA ILE A 480 -34.76 15.97 7.82
C ILE A 480 -33.94 14.90 8.57
N SER A 481 -33.64 13.78 7.92
CA SER A 481 -32.64 12.82 8.39
C SER A 481 -31.25 13.18 7.86
N ASP A 482 -31.16 13.50 6.56
CA ASP A 482 -29.91 13.70 5.84
C ASP A 482 -30.07 14.85 4.82
N PHE A 483 -29.05 15.69 4.70
CA PHE A 483 -29.06 16.86 3.81
C PHE A 483 -27.71 17.01 3.11
N ASP A 484 -27.74 16.97 1.77
CA ASP A 484 -26.57 17.11 0.90
C ASP A 484 -26.71 18.38 0.06
N LEU A 485 -25.66 19.20 0.02
CA LEU A 485 -25.51 20.31 -0.92
C LEU A 485 -24.35 20.04 -1.87
N ARG A 486 -24.62 20.08 -3.18
CA ARG A 486 -23.60 19.97 -4.25
C ARG A 486 -23.53 21.28 -5.03
N ALA A 487 -22.35 21.90 -5.09
CA ALA A 487 -22.11 23.12 -5.86
C ALA A 487 -21.32 22.82 -7.13
N ARG A 488 -21.81 23.34 -8.27
CA ARG A 488 -21.23 23.12 -9.61
C ARG A 488 -21.23 24.43 -10.41
N ALA A 489 -20.11 24.71 -11.07
CA ALA A 489 -19.94 25.83 -11.99
C ALA A 489 -18.95 25.43 -13.09
N GLU A 490 -19.07 26.05 -14.26
CA GLU A 490 -18.13 25.82 -15.37
C GLU A 490 -16.69 26.17 -14.95
N HIS A 491 -15.71 25.43 -15.48
CA HIS A 491 -14.28 25.60 -15.18
C HIS A 491 -13.90 25.48 -13.67
N CYS A 492 -14.80 25.03 -12.80
CA CYS A 492 -14.59 24.94 -11.35
C CYS A 492 -14.65 23.50 -10.85
N VAL A 493 -13.94 23.22 -9.75
CA VAL A 493 -14.00 21.93 -9.07
C VAL A 493 -15.38 21.77 -8.40
N PRO A 494 -16.12 20.68 -8.67
CA PRO A 494 -17.38 20.37 -8.01
C PRO A 494 -17.21 20.13 -6.50
N MET A 495 -18.08 20.72 -5.69
CA MET A 495 -18.01 20.64 -4.23
C MET A 495 -19.25 19.98 -3.65
N LEU A 496 -19.10 19.29 -2.52
CA LEU A 496 -20.14 18.62 -1.74
C LEU A 496 -20.04 19.04 -0.26
N ALA A 497 -21.18 19.20 0.41
CA ALA A 497 -21.28 19.32 1.86
C ALA A 497 -22.44 18.46 2.36
N HIS A 498 -22.22 17.69 3.43
CA HIS A 498 -23.18 16.73 4.00
C HIS A 498 -23.49 17.08 5.47
N TRP A 499 -24.74 16.86 5.86
CA TRP A 499 -25.23 16.88 7.24
C TRP A 499 -26.07 15.64 7.50
N GLY A 500 -25.65 14.81 8.45
CA GLY A 500 -26.40 13.65 8.92
C GLY A 500 -27.12 13.91 10.24
N GLY A 501 -28.25 13.26 10.47
CA GLY A 501 -28.97 13.29 11.74
C GLY A 501 -29.68 14.60 12.07
N VAL A 502 -30.06 15.41 11.08
CA VAL A 502 -30.44 16.83 11.25
C VAL A 502 -31.57 17.05 12.29
N ASP A 503 -32.74 16.47 12.06
CA ASP A 503 -33.90 16.53 12.98
C ASP A 503 -34.17 15.15 13.62
N ARG A 504 -33.91 14.09 12.86
CA ARG A 504 -34.06 12.68 13.22
C ARG A 504 -32.79 11.91 12.83
N PRO A 505 -32.52 10.72 13.40
CA PRO A 505 -31.31 9.96 13.11
C PRO A 505 -31.08 9.74 11.61
N SER A 506 -29.81 9.72 11.21
CA SER A 506 -29.42 9.51 9.82
C SER A 506 -29.98 8.18 9.28
N THR A 507 -30.48 8.21 8.05
CA THR A 507 -30.84 6.99 7.31
C THR A 507 -29.62 6.33 6.66
N PHE A 508 -28.52 7.07 6.55
CA PHE A 508 -27.24 6.61 6.03
C PHE A 508 -26.58 5.60 6.99
N VAL A 509 -26.20 4.44 6.45
CA VAL A 509 -25.41 3.43 7.16
C VAL A 509 -23.97 3.54 6.69
N PHE A 510 -23.06 3.92 7.59
CA PHE A 510 -21.64 3.98 7.28
C PHE A 510 -21.02 2.58 7.40
N PHE A 511 -20.29 2.16 6.36
CA PHE A 511 -19.48 0.94 6.36
C PHE A 511 -18.00 1.28 6.62
N VAL A 512 -17.47 0.86 7.76
CA VAL A 512 -16.05 1.08 8.09
C VAL A 512 -15.15 0.10 7.32
N THR A 513 -14.31 0.62 6.42
CA THR A 513 -13.47 -0.12 5.46
C THR A 513 -11.96 0.10 5.72
N ARG A 514 -11.08 -0.81 5.25
CA ARG A 514 -9.59 -0.84 5.34
C ARG A 514 -9.03 -1.42 4.00
N VAL A 515 -7.85 -2.09 3.88
CA VAL A 515 -7.35 -2.62 2.55
C VAL A 515 -6.81 -4.10 2.52
N VAL A 516 -7.63 -5.18 2.34
CA VAL A 516 -7.30 -6.62 2.63
C VAL A 516 -6.48 -7.10 1.47
N SER A 517 -5.20 -7.32 1.76
CA SER A 517 -4.46 -8.37 1.09
C SER A 517 -4.61 -9.64 1.92
N ILE A 518 -5.06 -10.74 1.33
CA ILE A 518 -4.79 -12.07 1.90
C ILE A 518 -3.41 -12.47 1.39
N ASN A 519 -2.48 -12.66 2.32
CA ASN A 519 -1.12 -13.07 2.05
C ASN A 519 -1.12 -14.56 1.64
N GLY A 520 -0.10 -14.97 0.89
CA GLY A 520 0.05 -16.35 0.40
C GLY A 520 0.33 -17.43 1.47
N ASP A 521 0.14 -17.10 2.75
CA ASP A 521 0.19 -17.97 3.92
C ASP A 521 -1.19 -18.17 4.59
N GLY A 522 -2.26 -17.59 4.03
CA GLY A 522 -3.61 -17.66 4.59
C GLY A 522 -3.90 -16.62 5.67
N THR A 523 -2.99 -15.69 5.97
CA THR A 523 -3.28 -14.55 6.84
C THR A 523 -3.83 -13.37 6.04
N ALA A 524 -4.74 -12.58 6.63
CA ALA A 524 -5.27 -11.38 5.99
C ALA A 524 -4.85 -10.08 6.67
N SER A 525 -4.82 -8.99 5.91
CA SER A 525 -4.47 -7.66 6.39
C SER A 525 -5.27 -6.53 5.70
N GLY A 526 -6.48 -6.13 6.21
CA GLY A 526 -7.31 -4.99 5.70
C GLY A 526 -8.82 -4.86 6.09
N PRO A 527 -9.84 -4.55 5.20
CA PRO A 527 -11.23 -4.64 5.61
C PRO A 527 -11.59 -6.11 5.62
N VAL A 528 -12.01 -6.49 6.78
CA VAL A 528 -13.39 -6.86 6.80
C VAL A 528 -14.18 -5.53 6.94
N PRO A 529 -15.26 -5.28 6.19
CA PRO A 529 -16.23 -4.27 6.60
C PRO A 529 -16.82 -4.76 7.93
N VAL A 530 -16.44 -4.14 9.04
CA VAL A 530 -16.62 -4.76 10.37
C VAL A 530 -18.03 -4.54 10.92
N ASP A 531 -18.53 -3.31 10.83
CA ASP A 531 -19.86 -2.94 11.34
C ASP A 531 -20.53 -1.88 10.46
N GLY A 532 -21.85 -1.98 10.34
CA GLY A 532 -22.72 -0.94 9.80
C GLY A 532 -23.34 -0.15 10.95
N HIS A 533 -22.74 0.98 11.32
CA HIS A 533 -23.31 1.87 12.33
C HIS A 533 -24.16 2.95 11.65
N ARG A 534 -25.41 3.12 12.09
CA ARG A 534 -26.17 4.35 11.89
C ARG A 534 -25.60 5.41 12.82
N ASP A 535 -25.22 6.57 12.28
CA ASP A 535 -24.78 7.66 13.15
C ASP A 535 -26.00 8.30 13.83
N SER A 536 -26.00 8.25 15.16
CA SER A 536 -27.05 8.83 16.00
C SER A 536 -26.74 10.26 16.44
N ARG A 537 -25.58 10.80 16.05
CA ARG A 537 -25.23 12.21 16.30
C ARG A 537 -26.14 13.11 15.46
N ARG A 538 -26.67 14.16 16.10
CA ARG A 538 -27.47 15.19 15.43
C ARG A 538 -26.58 16.34 15.01
N GLU A 539 -26.50 16.62 13.71
CA GLU A 539 -25.77 17.76 13.18
C GLU A 539 -26.73 18.93 12.85
N PRO A 540 -26.77 20.01 13.65
CA PRO A 540 -27.64 21.13 13.35
C PRO A 540 -27.21 21.84 12.06
N LEU A 541 -28.18 22.13 11.19
CA LEU A 541 -27.97 22.96 10.01
C LEU A 541 -27.65 24.41 10.42
N PRO A 542 -26.58 25.02 9.89
CA PRO A 542 -26.30 26.44 10.12
C PRO A 542 -27.31 27.31 9.34
N PRO A 543 -27.53 28.58 9.76
CA PRO A 543 -28.41 29.50 9.04
C PRO A 543 -27.83 29.92 7.67
N GLU A 544 -26.50 29.87 7.53
CA GLU A 544 -25.81 30.08 6.27
C GLU A 544 -24.64 29.11 6.05
N PHE A 545 -24.32 28.83 4.79
CA PHE A 545 -23.18 28.01 4.41
C PHE A 545 -22.52 28.57 3.14
N THR A 546 -21.18 28.61 3.10
CA THR A 546 -20.44 29.17 1.97
C THR A 546 -19.57 28.10 1.30
N PHE A 547 -19.79 27.87 0.00
CA PHE A 547 -18.87 27.13 -0.85
C PHE A 547 -17.79 28.05 -1.41
N ARG A 548 -16.53 27.60 -1.34
CA ARG A 548 -15.43 28.13 -2.13
C ARG A 548 -15.27 27.26 -3.38
N MET A 549 -15.47 27.86 -4.55
CA MET A 549 -15.35 27.20 -5.84
C MET A 549 -13.91 27.35 -6.35
N ASP A 550 -13.07 26.35 -6.12
CA ASP A 550 -11.69 26.34 -6.63
C ASP A 550 -11.66 26.08 -8.15
N ARG A 551 -10.66 26.63 -8.83
CA ARG A 551 -10.53 26.50 -10.29
C ARG A 551 -10.17 25.06 -10.69
N GLY A 552 -10.93 24.49 -11.62
CA GLY A 552 -10.65 23.20 -12.21
C GLY A 552 -9.55 23.26 -13.27
N SER A 553 -9.13 22.09 -13.75
CA SER A 553 -8.24 21.93 -14.88
C SER A 553 -8.84 20.97 -15.90
N THR A 554 -8.47 21.12 -17.16
CA THR A 554 -9.04 20.30 -18.22
C THR A 554 -8.41 18.91 -18.30
N ILE A 555 -9.26 17.90 -18.37
CA ILE A 555 -8.96 16.55 -18.84
C ILE A 555 -9.75 16.28 -20.12
N GLY A 556 -9.35 15.28 -20.89
CA GLY A 556 -10.13 14.81 -22.03
C GLY A 556 -9.44 13.71 -22.81
N GLY A 557 -10.02 13.38 -23.95
CA GLY A 557 -9.49 12.33 -24.82
C GLY A 557 -10.39 12.08 -26.01
N THR A 558 -10.27 10.90 -26.61
CA THR A 558 -11.18 10.39 -27.64
C THR A 558 -11.78 9.04 -27.22
N VAL A 559 -13.05 8.81 -27.55
CA VAL A 559 -13.69 7.50 -27.46
C VAL A 559 -13.70 6.86 -28.84
N ARG A 560 -13.25 5.61 -28.93
CA ARG A 560 -13.06 4.87 -30.18
C ARG A 560 -13.50 3.41 -30.04
N ASP A 561 -13.76 2.76 -31.17
CA ASP A 561 -13.91 1.30 -31.24
C ASP A 561 -12.53 0.61 -31.35
N PRO A 562 -12.47 -0.74 -31.32
CA PRO A 562 -11.20 -1.48 -31.45
C PRO A 562 -10.50 -1.27 -32.79
N GLU A 563 -11.23 -0.88 -33.84
CA GLU A 563 -10.69 -0.52 -35.15
C GLU A 563 -10.18 0.94 -35.21
N GLY A 564 -10.31 1.69 -34.11
CA GLY A 564 -9.83 3.06 -33.96
C GLY A 564 -10.77 4.14 -34.52
N ARG A 565 -11.98 3.77 -34.98
CA ARG A 565 -13.00 4.70 -35.47
C ARG A 565 -13.64 5.45 -34.29
N PRO A 566 -13.99 6.74 -34.44
CA PRO A 566 -14.55 7.53 -33.34
C PRO A 566 -15.98 7.11 -32.99
N ILE A 567 -16.33 7.22 -31.70
CA ILE A 567 -17.67 6.93 -31.19
C ILE A 567 -18.26 8.22 -30.61
N GLU A 568 -19.23 8.81 -31.30
CA GLU A 568 -19.97 10.03 -30.89
C GLU A 568 -20.97 9.78 -29.73
N GLY A 569 -21.36 10.84 -29.01
CA GLY A 569 -22.48 10.85 -28.08
C GLY A 569 -22.27 10.06 -26.78
N VAL A 570 -21.09 9.47 -26.58
CA VAL A 570 -20.72 8.70 -25.39
C VAL A 570 -20.63 9.65 -24.22
N ARG A 571 -21.45 9.42 -23.19
CA ARG A 571 -21.37 10.17 -21.93
C ARG A 571 -20.19 9.64 -21.12
N VAL A 572 -19.20 10.46 -20.81
CA VAL A 572 -18.04 10.06 -20.02
C VAL A 572 -18.19 10.60 -18.61
N GLU A 573 -18.66 9.75 -17.70
CA GLU A 573 -18.71 10.11 -16.28
C GLU A 573 -17.30 10.08 -15.68
N VAL A 574 -16.99 11.02 -14.81
CA VAL A 574 -15.69 11.22 -14.17
C VAL A 574 -15.90 11.19 -12.66
N THR A 575 -15.18 10.31 -11.98
CA THR A 575 -15.14 10.23 -10.52
C THR A 575 -13.72 10.41 -10.00
N SER A 576 -13.59 10.77 -8.72
CA SER A 576 -12.30 10.88 -8.04
C SER A 576 -12.34 10.26 -6.64
N PHE A 577 -11.20 9.72 -6.21
CA PHE A 577 -11.06 9.10 -4.90
C PHE A 577 -10.10 9.87 -3.99
N GLY A 578 -10.45 9.94 -2.70
CA GLY A 578 -9.76 10.73 -1.69
C GLY A 578 -10.27 12.17 -1.63
N GLN A 579 -9.48 13.05 -1.02
CA GLN A 579 -9.72 14.49 -0.91
C GLN A 579 -8.38 15.25 -1.06
N PRO A 580 -8.40 16.56 -1.36
CA PRO A 580 -7.19 17.38 -1.34
C PRO A 580 -6.46 17.34 0.02
N GLU A 581 -5.14 17.40 0.00
CA GLU A 581 -4.33 17.51 1.22
C GLU A 581 -4.67 18.80 1.97
N GLY A 582 -4.97 18.69 3.27
CA GLY A 582 -5.39 19.83 4.08
C GLY A 582 -6.86 20.23 3.93
N ALA A 583 -7.67 19.48 3.15
CA ALA A 583 -9.12 19.65 3.12
C ALA A 583 -9.71 19.45 4.52
N SER A 584 -10.13 20.55 5.15
CA SER A 584 -10.68 20.60 6.49
C SER A 584 -11.99 21.40 6.49
N GLY A 585 -12.96 20.96 7.28
CA GLY A 585 -14.32 21.49 7.26
C GLY A 585 -15.31 20.62 6.50
N ARG A 586 -16.53 21.13 6.31
CA ARG A 586 -17.66 20.37 5.75
C ARG A 586 -17.75 20.42 4.21
N ALA A 587 -17.25 21.49 3.58
CA ALA A 587 -17.11 21.54 2.12
C ALA A 587 -15.93 20.66 1.68
N LYS A 588 -16.23 19.61 0.92
CA LYS A 588 -15.28 18.64 0.34
C LYS A 588 -15.43 18.65 -1.18
N VAL A 589 -14.47 18.09 -1.92
CA VAL A 589 -14.64 17.87 -3.37
C VAL A 589 -15.66 16.75 -3.59
N ASP A 590 -16.64 16.95 -4.49
CA ASP A 590 -17.63 15.92 -4.84
C ASP A 590 -16.91 14.78 -5.60
N GLY A 591 -16.95 13.57 -5.04
CA GLY A 591 -16.35 12.39 -5.67
C GLY A 591 -16.93 12.06 -7.04
N ARG A 592 -18.17 12.48 -7.35
CA ARG A 592 -18.78 12.37 -8.69
C ARG A 592 -18.50 13.64 -9.50
N LEU A 593 -17.23 13.89 -9.84
CA LEU A 593 -16.79 15.12 -10.53
C LEU A 593 -17.65 15.49 -11.75
N ALA A 594 -17.91 14.57 -12.67
CA ALA A 594 -18.81 14.78 -13.80
C ALA A 594 -19.74 13.58 -13.93
N ALA A 595 -21.03 13.76 -13.69
CA ALA A 595 -21.99 12.66 -13.65
C ALA A 595 -23.38 13.10 -14.09
N ASP A 596 -24.21 12.13 -14.45
CA ASP A 596 -25.60 12.35 -14.89
C ASP A 596 -25.65 13.37 -16.06
N GLU A 597 -26.40 14.46 -15.96
CA GLU A 597 -26.46 15.51 -17.00
C GLU A 597 -25.17 16.35 -17.14
N HIS A 598 -24.30 16.37 -16.11
CA HIS A 598 -23.06 17.15 -16.09
C HIS A 598 -21.87 16.39 -16.68
N ALA A 599 -22.05 15.13 -17.06
CA ALA A 599 -20.98 14.35 -17.69
C ALA A 599 -20.84 14.72 -19.18
N PRO A 600 -19.63 15.07 -19.65
CA PRO A 600 -19.42 15.45 -21.04
C PRO A 600 -19.77 14.33 -22.02
N ARG A 601 -20.12 14.70 -23.24
CA ARG A 601 -20.37 13.77 -24.34
C ARG A 601 -19.26 13.87 -25.38
N SER A 602 -18.93 12.75 -26.01
CA SER A 602 -18.05 12.77 -27.18
C SER A 602 -18.73 13.42 -28.39
N ASP A 603 -17.97 14.21 -29.14
CA ASP A 603 -18.40 14.78 -30.42
C ASP A 603 -18.31 13.77 -31.59
N ALA A 604 -18.63 14.21 -32.81
CA ALA A 604 -18.53 13.41 -34.04
C ALA A 604 -17.10 12.89 -34.33
N THR A 605 -16.06 13.50 -33.76
CA THR A 605 -14.65 13.02 -33.83
C THR A 605 -14.29 12.09 -32.67
N GLY A 606 -15.26 11.75 -31.82
CA GLY A 606 -15.10 10.98 -30.60
C GLY A 606 -14.49 11.76 -29.45
N ARG A 607 -14.17 13.05 -29.62
CA ARG A 607 -13.47 13.86 -28.62
C ARG A 607 -14.40 14.31 -27.50
N TRP A 608 -13.91 14.24 -26.27
CA TRP A 608 -14.60 14.73 -25.08
C TRP A 608 -13.61 15.50 -24.17
N SER A 609 -14.13 16.41 -23.36
CA SER A 609 -13.36 17.16 -22.36
C SER A 609 -14.19 17.47 -21.12
N PHE A 610 -13.52 17.62 -19.98
CA PHE A 610 -14.10 18.10 -18.73
C PHE A 610 -13.11 19.04 -18.05
N ASP A 611 -13.55 20.19 -17.58
CA ASP A 611 -12.73 21.31 -17.10
C ASP A 611 -12.73 21.49 -15.57
N GLY A 612 -13.64 20.84 -14.86
CA GLY A 612 -13.72 20.83 -13.40
C GLY A 612 -12.78 19.83 -12.71
N ALA A 613 -11.81 19.23 -13.41
CA ALA A 613 -10.99 18.18 -12.82
C ALA A 613 -9.95 18.78 -11.84
N PRO A 614 -9.93 18.35 -10.56
CA PRO A 614 -9.07 18.93 -9.55
C PRO A 614 -7.59 18.58 -9.78
N THR A 615 -6.71 19.31 -9.10
CA THR A 615 -5.26 19.15 -9.11
C THR A 615 -4.70 19.22 -7.67
N GLY A 616 -3.38 19.36 -7.53
CA GLY A 616 -2.71 19.48 -6.23
C GLY A 616 -2.48 18.14 -5.55
N ARG A 617 -2.04 18.18 -4.29
CA ARG A 617 -1.76 16.98 -3.48
C ARG A 617 -3.05 16.42 -2.87
N TRP A 618 -3.17 15.10 -2.79
CA TRP A 618 -4.40 14.38 -2.41
C TRP A 618 -4.12 13.29 -1.38
N VAL A 619 -5.11 12.95 -0.56
CA VAL A 619 -5.02 11.95 0.52
C VAL A 619 -6.29 11.11 0.53
N PHE A 620 -6.17 9.80 0.77
CA PHE A 620 -7.34 8.96 1.04
C PHE A 620 -7.79 9.10 2.49
N GLU A 621 -9.09 9.03 2.75
CA GLU A 621 -9.63 9.04 4.11
C GLU A 621 -9.04 7.86 4.92
N GLY A 622 -8.56 8.14 6.14
CA GLY A 622 -7.84 7.16 6.96
C GLY A 622 -6.40 6.84 6.52
N SER A 623 -5.86 7.49 5.48
CA SER A 623 -4.48 7.30 5.02
C SER A 623 -3.58 8.49 5.36
N THR A 624 -2.32 8.22 5.71
CA THR A 624 -1.25 9.23 5.79
C THR A 624 -0.46 9.36 4.48
N LYS A 625 -0.78 8.55 3.46
CA LYS A 625 -0.08 8.57 2.17
C LYS A 625 -0.64 9.69 1.30
N VAL A 626 0.17 10.72 1.12
CA VAL A 626 -0.14 11.82 0.19
C VAL A 626 0.26 11.43 -1.24
N LEU A 627 -0.65 11.67 -2.17
CA LEU A 627 -0.50 11.54 -3.62
C LEU A 627 -0.23 12.92 -4.25
N PRO A 628 0.53 13.00 -5.36
CA PRO A 628 0.81 14.27 -6.03
C PRO A 628 -0.32 14.78 -6.95
N GLU A 629 -1.36 13.97 -7.19
CA GLU A 629 -2.57 14.30 -7.95
C GLU A 629 -3.73 13.37 -7.49
N PRO A 630 -5.01 13.66 -7.79
CA PRO A 630 -6.12 12.75 -7.52
C PRO A 630 -5.99 11.43 -8.30
N VAL A 631 -6.54 10.34 -7.75
CA VAL A 631 -6.91 9.18 -8.59
C VAL A 631 -8.25 9.51 -9.26
N LEU A 632 -8.27 9.54 -10.59
CA LEU A 632 -9.49 9.68 -11.37
C LEU A 632 -9.94 8.31 -11.91
N GLN A 633 -11.25 8.10 -11.97
CA GLN A 633 -11.86 6.99 -12.71
C GLN A 633 -12.86 7.52 -13.72
N LEU A 634 -12.91 6.88 -14.89
CA LEU A 634 -13.80 7.20 -15.99
C LEU A 634 -14.79 6.08 -16.19
N LEU A 635 -16.04 6.43 -16.46
CA LEU A 635 -17.11 5.50 -16.79
C LEU A 635 -17.83 5.99 -18.06
N PRO A 636 -17.40 5.53 -19.25
CA PRO A 636 -18.02 5.89 -20.52
C PRO A 636 -19.28 5.05 -20.77
N ILE A 637 -20.39 5.71 -21.10
CA ILE A 637 -21.73 5.13 -21.20
C ILE A 637 -22.37 5.53 -22.54
N ARG A 638 -22.69 4.52 -23.36
CA ARG A 638 -23.49 4.67 -24.58
C ARG A 638 -24.27 3.38 -24.83
N ALA A 639 -25.57 3.48 -25.13
CA ALA A 639 -26.37 2.30 -25.49
C ALA A 639 -25.77 1.57 -26.71
N GLY A 640 -25.71 0.24 -26.63
CA GLY A 640 -25.09 -0.60 -27.67
C GLY A 640 -23.56 -0.70 -27.60
N TYR A 641 -22.90 -0.02 -26.66
CA TYR A 641 -21.44 -0.07 -26.46
C TYR A 641 -21.09 -0.24 -24.98
N ALA A 642 -20.01 -0.96 -24.70
CA ALA A 642 -19.50 -1.18 -23.35
C ALA A 642 -17.96 -1.19 -23.33
N VAL A 643 -17.35 -1.00 -22.16
CA VAL A 643 -15.88 -1.08 -22.04
C VAL A 643 -15.43 -2.53 -22.10
N GLY A 644 -14.44 -2.81 -22.96
CA GLY A 644 -13.84 -4.13 -23.08
C GLY A 644 -12.81 -4.43 -21.98
N ALA A 645 -12.05 -5.52 -22.15
CA ALA A 645 -11.09 -6.03 -21.18
C ALA A 645 -9.93 -5.06 -20.84
N ASN A 646 -9.61 -4.08 -21.70
CA ASN A 646 -8.58 -3.06 -21.44
C ASN A 646 -9.10 -1.94 -20.51
N ARG A 647 -9.43 -2.32 -19.26
CA ARG A 647 -10.05 -1.44 -18.27
C ARG A 647 -9.05 -0.55 -17.54
N GLU A 648 -7.74 -0.76 -17.72
CA GLU A 648 -6.69 0.10 -17.16
C GLU A 648 -6.83 1.56 -17.65
N ALA A 649 -7.29 1.76 -18.89
CA ALA A 649 -7.57 3.08 -19.46
C ALA A 649 -8.65 3.87 -18.69
N LEU A 650 -9.52 3.20 -17.92
CA LEU A 650 -10.52 3.84 -17.08
C LEU A 650 -9.93 4.43 -15.79
N HIS A 651 -8.75 3.98 -15.35
CA HIS A 651 -8.16 4.37 -14.07
C HIS A 651 -6.87 5.19 -14.27
N ALA A 652 -6.94 6.45 -13.84
CA ALA A 652 -5.83 7.39 -13.88
C ALA A 652 -5.28 7.62 -12.47
N GLY A 653 -4.40 6.70 -12.04
CA GLY A 653 -3.62 6.85 -10.82
C GLY A 653 -2.40 7.77 -11.00
N PRO A 654 -1.92 8.42 -9.93
CA PRO A 654 -0.82 9.39 -9.99
C PRO A 654 0.42 8.96 -10.75
N GLY A 655 0.84 9.78 -11.71
CA GLY A 655 2.00 9.56 -12.55
C GLY A 655 1.85 8.43 -13.59
N SER A 656 0.68 7.80 -13.72
CA SER A 656 0.44 6.79 -14.75
C SER A 656 0.43 7.41 -16.16
N PRO A 657 0.70 6.62 -17.22
CA PRO A 657 0.53 7.08 -18.60
C PRO A 657 -0.88 7.61 -18.87
N ASN A 658 -1.91 7.01 -18.27
CA ASN A 658 -3.31 7.39 -18.46
C ASN A 658 -3.63 8.73 -17.78
N ALA A 659 -3.09 9.00 -16.60
CA ALA A 659 -3.22 10.31 -15.94
C ALA A 659 -2.58 11.43 -16.77
N GLN A 660 -1.36 11.19 -17.29
CA GLN A 660 -0.67 12.13 -18.17
C GLN A 660 -1.44 12.36 -19.48
N ALA A 661 -1.93 11.28 -20.10
CA ALA A 661 -2.70 11.34 -21.34
C ALA A 661 -4.03 12.10 -21.16
N LEU A 662 -4.73 11.93 -20.03
CA LEU A 662 -5.97 12.66 -19.74
C LEU A 662 -5.74 14.16 -19.60
N ARG A 663 -4.72 14.57 -18.82
CA ARG A 663 -4.34 15.99 -18.67
C ARG A 663 -3.88 16.60 -20.00
N GLY A 664 -3.20 15.80 -20.82
CA GLY A 664 -2.81 16.17 -22.19
C GLY A 664 -3.92 16.06 -23.24
N GLN A 665 -5.18 15.75 -22.86
CA GLN A 665 -6.32 15.53 -23.75
C GLN A 665 -6.09 14.47 -24.86
N ALA A 666 -5.15 13.55 -24.62
CA ALA A 666 -4.66 12.54 -25.54
C ALA A 666 -5.04 11.11 -25.11
N ALA A 667 -5.84 10.95 -24.04
CA ALA A 667 -6.33 9.64 -23.63
C ALA A 667 -7.24 9.01 -24.70
N VAL A 668 -7.19 7.69 -24.82
CA VAL A 668 -8.06 6.93 -25.72
C VAL A 668 -8.87 5.94 -24.89
N LEU A 669 -10.20 6.08 -24.92
CA LEU A 669 -11.14 5.15 -24.31
C LEU A 669 -11.67 4.22 -25.41
N THR A 670 -11.37 2.93 -25.32
CA THR A 670 -11.84 1.94 -26.29
C THR A 670 -13.13 1.28 -25.79
N MET A 671 -14.24 1.46 -26.51
CA MET A 671 -15.51 0.78 -26.26
C MET A 671 -15.80 -0.24 -27.37
N ARG A 672 -16.33 -1.40 -26.99
CA ARG A 672 -16.75 -2.45 -27.92
C ARG A 672 -18.26 -2.40 -28.13
N PRO A 673 -18.78 -2.74 -29.31
CA PRO A 673 -20.20 -3.02 -29.48
C PRO A 673 -20.68 -4.10 -28.50
N THR A 674 -21.91 -4.02 -28.01
CA THR A 674 -22.49 -5.06 -27.14
C THR A 674 -23.28 -6.09 -27.93
N ALA A 675 -23.21 -7.36 -27.53
CA ALA A 675 -24.05 -8.44 -28.05
C ALA A 675 -24.78 -9.18 -26.91
N VAL A 676 -25.97 -9.71 -27.21
CA VAL A 676 -26.78 -10.50 -26.26
C VAL A 676 -26.33 -11.96 -26.33
N VAL A 677 -26.01 -12.57 -25.18
CA VAL A 677 -25.71 -14.00 -25.10
C VAL A 677 -26.96 -14.77 -24.67
N ARG A 678 -27.25 -15.86 -25.38
CA ARG A 678 -28.35 -16.78 -25.10
C ARG A 678 -27.81 -18.20 -24.98
N GLY A 679 -28.54 -19.07 -24.30
CA GLY A 679 -28.18 -20.48 -24.24
C GLY A 679 -29.09 -21.31 -23.35
N THR A 680 -28.68 -22.56 -23.13
CA THR A 680 -29.34 -23.54 -22.27
C THR A 680 -28.30 -24.20 -21.37
N VAL A 681 -28.61 -24.36 -20.08
CA VAL A 681 -27.83 -25.13 -19.11
C VAL A 681 -28.43 -26.53 -19.01
N ILE A 682 -27.58 -27.56 -19.14
CA ILE A 682 -27.99 -28.97 -19.12
C ILE A 682 -27.10 -29.80 -18.19
N ASP A 683 -27.63 -30.95 -17.77
CA ASP A 683 -26.93 -31.96 -16.98
C ASP A 683 -26.14 -32.94 -17.88
N PRO A 684 -25.38 -33.91 -17.30
CA PRO A 684 -24.66 -34.92 -18.07
C PRO A 684 -25.55 -35.81 -18.97
N ASP A 685 -26.83 -36.00 -18.62
CA ASP A 685 -27.81 -36.78 -19.38
C ASP A 685 -28.49 -35.96 -20.50
N GLY A 686 -28.21 -34.66 -20.58
CA GLY A 686 -28.83 -33.73 -21.54
C GLY A 686 -30.17 -33.13 -21.08
N LYS A 687 -30.57 -33.32 -19.81
CA LYS A 687 -31.79 -32.72 -19.26
C LYS A 687 -31.54 -31.26 -18.88
N PRO A 688 -32.55 -30.37 -18.98
CA PRO A 688 -32.41 -28.98 -18.55
C PRO A 688 -32.12 -28.83 -17.05
N VAL A 689 -31.24 -27.88 -16.71
CA VAL A 689 -30.97 -27.47 -15.32
C VAL A 689 -31.62 -26.12 -15.06
N ALA A 690 -32.77 -26.15 -14.38
CA ALA A 690 -33.49 -24.96 -13.96
C ALA A 690 -32.84 -24.26 -12.76
N GLY A 691 -32.96 -22.93 -12.68
CA GLY A 691 -32.45 -22.13 -11.56
C GLY A 691 -30.93 -22.05 -11.44
N ALA A 692 -30.17 -22.50 -12.45
CA ALA A 692 -28.73 -22.28 -12.51
C ALA A 692 -28.45 -20.78 -12.71
N VAL A 693 -27.47 -20.24 -11.99
CA VAL A 693 -27.10 -18.83 -12.08
C VAL A 693 -25.94 -18.67 -13.07
N ILE A 694 -26.16 -17.95 -14.16
CA ILE A 694 -25.16 -17.61 -15.18
C ILE A 694 -24.62 -16.21 -14.87
N ILE A 695 -23.30 -16.07 -14.76
CA ILE A 695 -22.62 -14.87 -14.26
C ILE A 695 -21.51 -14.47 -15.25
N PRO A 696 -21.58 -13.30 -15.89
CA PRO A 696 -20.56 -12.82 -16.83
C PRO A 696 -19.38 -12.14 -16.12
N ASN A 697 -18.23 -12.03 -16.80
CA ASN A 697 -17.01 -11.43 -16.23
C ASN A 697 -17.02 -9.89 -16.19
N VAL A 698 -18.09 -9.28 -15.65
CA VAL A 698 -18.25 -7.82 -15.64
C VAL A 698 -18.03 -7.28 -14.22
N PRO A 699 -16.93 -6.53 -13.96
CA PRO A 699 -16.59 -6.08 -12.61
C PRO A 699 -17.58 -5.01 -12.09
N PRO A 700 -17.68 -4.83 -10.75
CA PRO A 700 -18.73 -3.99 -10.15
C PRO A 700 -18.69 -2.50 -10.49
N ALA A 701 -17.62 -2.01 -11.12
CA ALA A 701 -17.44 -0.59 -11.44
C ALA A 701 -18.47 -0.04 -12.45
N ASP A 702 -19.14 -0.89 -13.21
CA ASP A 702 -20.19 -0.50 -14.16
C ASP A 702 -21.60 -0.51 -13.52
N LEU A 703 -21.72 -0.98 -12.26
CA LEU A 703 -22.99 -1.35 -11.64
C LEU A 703 -23.59 -0.24 -10.78
N GLY A 704 -24.18 0.77 -11.44
CA GLY A 704 -25.22 1.61 -10.84
C GLY A 704 -26.58 0.91 -10.70
N VAL A 705 -26.70 -0.31 -11.23
CA VAL A 705 -27.88 -1.19 -11.20
C VAL A 705 -27.39 -2.62 -10.97
N GLY A 706 -28.22 -3.46 -10.34
CA GLY A 706 -27.87 -4.82 -9.90
C GLY A 706 -27.27 -5.73 -10.99
N GLY A 707 -26.59 -6.78 -10.53
CA GLY A 707 -25.74 -7.64 -11.35
C GLY A 707 -26.35 -8.18 -12.64
N GLN A 708 -25.52 -8.28 -13.68
CA GLN A 708 -25.89 -8.90 -14.96
C GLN A 708 -26.00 -10.44 -14.89
N ALA A 709 -26.07 -11.02 -13.70
CA ALA A 709 -26.27 -12.45 -13.52
C ALA A 709 -27.76 -12.81 -13.68
N VAL A 710 -28.05 -13.92 -14.36
CA VAL A 710 -29.42 -14.38 -14.63
C VAL A 710 -29.60 -15.82 -14.19
N GLN A 711 -30.82 -16.21 -13.82
CA GLN A 711 -31.18 -17.60 -13.61
C GLN A 711 -31.68 -18.25 -14.91
N SER A 712 -31.42 -19.54 -15.08
CA SER A 712 -32.07 -20.35 -16.11
C SER A 712 -33.53 -20.64 -15.77
N ASP A 713 -34.38 -20.66 -16.79
CA ASP A 713 -35.80 -21.03 -16.68
C ASP A 713 -36.00 -22.56 -16.45
N GLU A 714 -37.25 -23.00 -16.35
CA GLU A 714 -37.61 -24.42 -16.21
C GLU A 714 -37.13 -25.30 -17.36
N GLN A 715 -36.89 -24.74 -18.54
CA GLN A 715 -36.32 -25.40 -19.71
C GLN A 715 -34.80 -25.18 -19.80
N GLY A 716 -34.16 -24.73 -18.71
CA GLY A 716 -32.72 -24.51 -18.59
C GLY A 716 -32.21 -23.31 -19.38
N ARG A 717 -33.07 -22.54 -20.05
CA ARG A 717 -32.67 -21.47 -20.96
C ARG A 717 -32.33 -20.20 -20.20
N PHE A 718 -31.39 -19.43 -20.74
CA PHE A 718 -31.00 -18.13 -20.20
C PHE A 718 -30.78 -17.12 -21.32
N THR A 719 -30.91 -15.84 -20.97
CA THR A 719 -30.52 -14.71 -21.82
C THR A 719 -29.86 -13.66 -20.93
N LEU A 720 -28.57 -13.41 -21.18
CA LEU A 720 -27.82 -12.38 -20.47
C LEU A 720 -28.13 -10.98 -21.05
N PRO A 721 -27.97 -9.91 -20.25
CA PRO A 721 -27.94 -8.54 -20.77
C PRO A 721 -26.87 -8.37 -21.87
N PRO A 722 -26.91 -7.28 -22.66
CA PRO A 722 -25.87 -7.02 -23.66
C PRO A 722 -24.47 -6.90 -23.03
N LEU A 723 -23.54 -7.75 -23.48
CA LEU A 723 -22.15 -7.84 -23.01
C LEU A 723 -21.17 -7.29 -24.06
N PRO A 724 -19.99 -6.77 -23.67
CA PRO A 724 -18.96 -6.36 -24.62
C PRO A 724 -18.60 -7.48 -25.61
N SER A 725 -18.48 -7.14 -26.90
CA SER A 725 -18.11 -8.10 -27.94
C SER A 725 -16.61 -8.43 -27.91
N GLU A 726 -16.24 -9.40 -27.07
CA GLU A 726 -14.89 -9.94 -26.91
C GLU A 726 -14.91 -11.34 -26.29
N ALA A 727 -13.75 -12.01 -26.33
CA ALA A 727 -13.49 -13.21 -25.56
C ALA A 727 -13.55 -12.92 -24.05
N GLN A 728 -14.53 -13.52 -23.37
CA GLN A 728 -14.67 -13.44 -21.92
C GLN A 728 -15.20 -14.74 -21.31
N ALA A 729 -15.04 -14.89 -19.99
CA ALA A 729 -15.53 -16.06 -19.26
C ALA A 729 -16.95 -15.84 -18.72
N LEU A 730 -17.77 -16.88 -18.80
CA LEU A 730 -19.00 -17.02 -18.02
C LEU A 730 -18.79 -18.09 -16.94
N TRP A 731 -19.27 -17.82 -15.73
CA TRP A 731 -19.43 -18.81 -14.67
C TRP A 731 -20.88 -19.26 -14.62
N VAL A 732 -21.12 -20.56 -14.42
CA VAL A 732 -22.45 -21.12 -14.25
C VAL A 732 -22.50 -21.96 -12.99
N VAL A 733 -23.47 -21.67 -12.13
CA VAL A 733 -23.64 -22.34 -10.83
C VAL A 733 -25.06 -22.91 -10.74
N GLY A 734 -25.17 -24.22 -10.93
CA GLY A 734 -26.43 -24.95 -10.74
C GLY A 734 -26.48 -25.62 -9.37
N PRO A 735 -27.51 -25.42 -8.53
CA PRO A 735 -27.66 -26.17 -7.30
C PRO A 735 -27.68 -27.68 -7.57
N GLY A 736 -26.84 -28.45 -6.86
CA GLY A 736 -26.66 -29.89 -7.09
C GLY A 736 -25.56 -30.25 -8.10
N TRP A 737 -25.03 -29.28 -8.84
CA TRP A 737 -24.08 -29.50 -9.94
C TRP A 737 -22.75 -28.80 -9.68
N MET A 738 -21.66 -29.36 -10.20
CA MET A 738 -20.36 -28.71 -10.14
C MET A 738 -20.43 -27.36 -10.88
N PRO A 739 -19.96 -26.25 -10.27
CA PRO A 739 -19.81 -25.01 -10.99
C PRO A 739 -18.95 -25.18 -12.25
N ALA A 740 -19.27 -24.43 -13.31
CA ALA A 740 -18.55 -24.46 -14.57
C ALA A 740 -18.04 -23.08 -14.95
N ARG A 741 -16.91 -23.03 -15.67
CA ARG A 741 -16.40 -21.85 -16.38
C ARG A 741 -16.37 -22.16 -17.87
N ARG A 742 -16.84 -21.22 -18.70
CA ARG A 742 -16.75 -21.30 -20.17
C ARG A 742 -16.18 -20.00 -20.71
N GLU A 743 -15.11 -20.09 -21.50
CA GLU A 743 -14.60 -18.97 -22.30
C GLU A 743 -15.38 -18.92 -23.62
N ILE A 744 -15.91 -17.75 -23.96
CA ILE A 744 -16.78 -17.51 -25.10
C ILE A 744 -16.34 -16.22 -25.80
N ASP A 745 -16.17 -16.28 -27.12
CA ASP A 745 -16.01 -15.10 -27.98
C ASP A 745 -17.36 -14.46 -28.24
N ILE A 746 -17.69 -13.40 -27.50
CA ILE A 746 -18.98 -12.70 -27.63
C ILE A 746 -18.94 -11.80 -28.87
N ARG A 747 -19.93 -11.96 -29.74
CA ARG A 747 -20.09 -11.17 -30.96
C ARG A 747 -21.55 -11.09 -31.39
N PRO A 748 -21.96 -10.07 -32.18
CA PRO A 748 -23.28 -10.04 -32.79
C PRO A 748 -23.53 -11.31 -33.62
N GLY A 749 -24.70 -11.94 -33.44
CA GLY A 749 -25.02 -13.20 -34.11
C GLY A 749 -24.35 -14.44 -33.50
N LEU A 750 -23.88 -14.39 -32.25
CA LEU A 750 -23.46 -15.59 -31.52
C LEU A 750 -24.64 -16.59 -31.39
N GLU A 751 -24.43 -17.82 -31.86
CA GLU A 751 -25.39 -18.92 -31.72
C GLU A 751 -25.68 -19.25 -30.24
N PRO A 752 -26.89 -19.75 -29.90
CA PRO A 752 -27.23 -20.13 -28.54
C PRO A 752 -26.27 -21.18 -27.96
N LEU A 753 -25.73 -20.88 -26.77
CA LEU A 753 -24.76 -21.74 -26.09
C LEU A 753 -25.42 -22.96 -25.45
N GLU A 754 -24.80 -24.13 -25.54
CA GLU A 754 -25.12 -25.28 -24.68
C GLU A 754 -24.06 -25.41 -23.58
N ILE A 755 -24.46 -25.26 -22.31
CA ILE A 755 -23.56 -25.34 -21.17
C ILE A 755 -23.89 -26.58 -20.34
N ARG A 756 -23.08 -27.62 -20.51
CA ARG A 756 -23.18 -28.85 -19.71
C ARG A 756 -22.43 -28.72 -18.38
N LEU A 757 -23.13 -28.95 -17.28
CA LEU A 757 -22.55 -29.02 -15.93
C LEU A 757 -22.08 -30.44 -15.59
N GLY A 758 -21.07 -30.54 -14.73
CA GLY A 758 -20.54 -31.82 -14.26
C GLY A 758 -21.08 -32.22 -12.88
N PRO A 759 -20.89 -33.49 -12.45
CA PRO A 759 -21.17 -33.89 -11.08
C PRO A 759 -20.15 -33.25 -10.12
N GLY A 760 -20.63 -32.59 -9.06
CA GLY A 760 -19.78 -31.98 -8.04
C GLY A 760 -19.20 -32.99 -7.04
N LYS A 761 -18.41 -32.47 -6.10
CA LYS A 761 -17.82 -33.25 -5.00
C LYS A 761 -18.31 -32.75 -3.64
N ASP A 762 -18.37 -33.65 -2.67
CA ASP A 762 -18.80 -33.34 -1.31
C ASP A 762 -17.64 -32.73 -0.51
N LEU A 763 -17.68 -31.43 -0.29
CA LEU A 763 -16.76 -30.71 0.60
C LEU A 763 -17.34 -30.71 2.02
N ARG A 764 -16.57 -31.18 2.99
CA ARG A 764 -16.95 -31.18 4.42
C ARG A 764 -15.84 -30.55 5.24
N ILE A 765 -16.17 -29.57 6.08
CA ILE A 765 -15.21 -28.87 6.95
C ILE A 765 -15.75 -28.82 8.37
N GLN A 766 -14.95 -29.22 9.36
CA GLN A 766 -15.25 -29.07 10.78
C GLN A 766 -14.39 -27.94 11.36
N PHE A 767 -15.03 -26.88 11.85
CA PHE A 767 -14.36 -25.77 12.53
C PHE A 767 -14.28 -26.05 14.03
N VAL A 768 -13.08 -25.84 14.60
CA VAL A 768 -12.80 -26.02 16.03
C VAL A 768 -11.90 -24.93 16.57
N ASP A 769 -11.91 -24.71 17.88
CA ASP A 769 -10.94 -23.87 18.60
C ASP A 769 -9.64 -24.66 18.89
N PRO A 770 -8.61 -24.05 19.52
CA PRO A 770 -7.36 -24.74 19.84
C PRO A 770 -7.49 -25.85 20.91
N ALA A 771 -8.62 -25.93 21.62
CA ALA A 771 -8.96 -27.00 22.55
C ALA A 771 -9.78 -28.12 21.89
N GLY A 772 -10.12 -28.00 20.61
CA GLY A 772 -10.91 -28.96 19.84
C GLY A 772 -12.42 -28.79 19.98
N LYS A 773 -12.91 -27.72 20.63
CA LYS A 773 -14.35 -27.45 20.75
C LYS A 773 -14.90 -26.90 19.43
N PRO A 774 -16.08 -27.32 18.96
CA PRO A 774 -16.67 -26.79 17.74
C PRO A 774 -16.90 -25.27 17.76
N VAL A 775 -16.67 -24.62 16.62
CA VAL A 775 -16.94 -23.18 16.42
C VAL A 775 -18.10 -23.01 15.44
N PRO A 776 -19.32 -22.69 15.90
CA PRO A 776 -20.51 -22.61 15.05
C PRO A 776 -20.63 -21.28 14.30
N GLY A 777 -21.34 -21.29 13.17
CA GLY A 777 -21.64 -20.08 12.40
C GLY A 777 -20.41 -19.35 11.88
N VAL A 778 -19.40 -20.09 11.43
CA VAL A 778 -18.21 -19.56 10.72
C VAL A 778 -18.60 -19.27 9.28
N ASP A 779 -18.39 -18.04 8.82
CA ASP A 779 -18.59 -17.67 7.42
C ASP A 779 -17.47 -18.25 6.55
N VAL A 780 -17.85 -18.98 5.51
CA VAL A 780 -16.96 -19.60 4.53
C VAL A 780 -17.08 -18.86 3.21
N SER A 781 -15.95 -18.31 2.77
CA SER A 781 -15.79 -17.59 1.50
C SER A 781 -14.58 -18.14 0.74
N PHE A 782 -14.37 -17.69 -0.49
CA PHE A 782 -13.19 -17.97 -1.31
C PHE A 782 -12.99 -16.77 -2.24
N ASN A 783 -11.75 -16.44 -2.61
CA ASN A 783 -11.47 -15.17 -3.30
C ASN A 783 -11.43 -15.26 -4.83
N ILE A 784 -10.96 -16.37 -5.38
CA ILE A 784 -10.84 -16.58 -6.83
C ILE A 784 -10.99 -18.07 -7.13
N TRP A 785 -11.92 -18.42 -8.02
CA TRP A 785 -12.00 -19.73 -8.65
C TRP A 785 -11.92 -19.58 -10.17
N GLN A 786 -10.96 -20.27 -10.80
CA GLN A 786 -10.72 -20.23 -12.24
C GLN A 786 -10.64 -18.79 -12.81
N GLY A 787 -9.92 -17.90 -12.10
CA GLY A 787 -9.70 -16.51 -12.53
C GLY A 787 -10.84 -15.51 -12.26
N GLY A 788 -11.90 -15.89 -11.54
CA GLY A 788 -12.98 -14.95 -11.17
C GLY A 788 -13.45 -15.11 -9.73
N ASN A 789 -14.02 -14.04 -9.16
CA ASN A 789 -14.55 -14.01 -7.78
C ASN A 789 -16.09 -14.25 -7.74
N TRP A 790 -16.58 -15.03 -8.70
CA TRP A 790 -18.01 -15.05 -9.07
C TRP A 790 -18.81 -16.19 -8.46
N LEU A 791 -18.18 -17.15 -7.78
CA LEU A 791 -18.94 -18.15 -7.02
C LEU A 791 -19.54 -17.59 -5.72
N TYR A 792 -19.16 -16.39 -5.25
CA TYR A 792 -19.64 -15.79 -3.98
C TYR A 792 -20.77 -14.77 -4.17
N VAL A 793 -21.71 -15.06 -5.07
CA VAL A 793 -22.67 -14.06 -5.61
C VAL A 793 -23.90 -13.79 -4.72
N GLY A 794 -24.21 -14.65 -3.75
CA GLY A 794 -25.48 -14.60 -3.01
C GLY A 794 -25.67 -13.45 -2.00
N ASN A 795 -24.68 -12.58 -1.76
CA ASN A 795 -24.79 -11.49 -0.77
C ASN A 795 -24.80 -10.07 -1.36
N GLN A 796 -24.92 -9.96 -2.69
CA GLN A 796 -25.05 -8.67 -3.38
C GLN A 796 -26.52 -8.42 -3.75
N ALA A 797 -27.04 -7.25 -3.36
CA ALA A 797 -28.42 -6.88 -3.67
C ALA A 797 -28.64 -6.89 -5.20
N GLY A 798 -29.70 -7.57 -5.64
CA GLY A 798 -30.03 -7.73 -7.07
C GLY A 798 -29.34 -8.87 -7.80
N TYR A 799 -28.53 -9.71 -7.13
CA TYR A 799 -28.01 -10.95 -7.72
C TYR A 799 -28.84 -12.19 -7.32
N PRO A 800 -29.03 -13.18 -8.22
CA PRO A 800 -29.72 -14.41 -7.87
C PRO A 800 -28.92 -15.31 -6.91
N ASP A 801 -29.59 -15.94 -5.95
CA ASP A 801 -28.96 -16.81 -4.97
C ASP A 801 -28.55 -18.16 -5.58
N ALA A 802 -27.24 -18.39 -5.72
CA ALA A 802 -26.64 -19.59 -6.27
C ALA A 802 -26.70 -20.82 -5.33
N LYS A 803 -27.32 -20.70 -4.14
CA LYS A 803 -27.51 -21.80 -3.16
C LYS A 803 -26.23 -22.47 -2.63
N ILE A 804 -25.07 -21.83 -2.81
CA ILE A 804 -23.83 -22.26 -2.16
C ILE A 804 -23.97 -22.01 -0.65
N PRO A 805 -23.79 -23.03 0.21
CA PRO A 805 -23.79 -22.87 1.66
C PRO A 805 -22.74 -21.85 2.11
N ARG A 806 -23.08 -21.00 3.09
CA ARG A 806 -22.20 -19.89 3.54
C ARG A 806 -21.63 -20.08 4.93
N GLN A 807 -22.40 -20.66 5.85
CA GLN A 807 -22.03 -20.75 7.26
C GLN A 807 -21.92 -22.19 7.72
N ALA A 808 -21.00 -22.44 8.64
CA ALA A 808 -21.01 -23.65 9.43
C ALA A 808 -22.24 -23.70 10.34
N ASP A 809 -22.77 -24.91 10.56
CA ASP A 809 -23.94 -25.16 11.41
C ASP A 809 -23.66 -24.98 12.92
N GLY A 810 -24.63 -25.35 13.76
CA GLY A 810 -24.51 -25.29 15.22
C GLY A 810 -23.48 -26.24 15.82
N GLU A 811 -23.02 -27.25 15.08
CA GLU A 811 -21.91 -28.13 15.45
C GLU A 811 -20.59 -27.72 14.78
N GLY A 812 -20.52 -26.52 14.19
CA GLY A 812 -19.33 -26.03 13.49
C GLY A 812 -18.99 -26.81 12.22
N ARG A 813 -19.93 -27.59 11.65
CA ARG A 813 -19.74 -28.28 10.37
C ARG A 813 -20.24 -27.43 9.21
N TYR A 814 -19.44 -27.36 8.17
CA TYR A 814 -19.79 -26.81 6.88
C TYR A 814 -19.80 -27.92 5.85
N ARG A 815 -20.84 -27.98 5.02
CA ARG A 815 -20.95 -28.96 3.94
C ARG A 815 -21.42 -28.30 2.65
N TRP A 816 -20.67 -28.51 1.57
CA TRP A 816 -21.07 -28.13 0.21
C TRP A 816 -21.03 -29.37 -0.69
N PRO A 817 -22.19 -30.01 -0.96
CA PRO A 817 -22.22 -31.36 -1.54
C PRO A 817 -21.87 -31.45 -3.04
N TRP A 818 -21.69 -30.31 -3.71
CA TRP A 818 -21.41 -30.21 -5.15
C TRP A 818 -20.29 -29.19 -5.45
N ALA A 819 -19.35 -29.03 -4.51
CA ALA A 819 -18.18 -28.19 -4.67
C ALA A 819 -17.29 -28.63 -5.87
N PRO A 820 -16.50 -27.71 -6.47
CA PRO A 820 -15.50 -28.08 -7.46
C PRO A 820 -14.43 -29.01 -6.88
N ALA A 821 -13.92 -29.93 -7.70
CA ALA A 821 -12.82 -30.83 -7.34
C ALA A 821 -11.43 -30.16 -7.34
N ASP A 822 -11.36 -28.86 -7.65
CA ASP A 822 -10.12 -28.09 -7.63
C ASP A 822 -9.62 -27.87 -6.18
N ASP A 823 -8.31 -27.64 -6.03
CA ASP A 823 -7.74 -27.11 -4.79
C ASP A 823 -7.99 -25.59 -4.72
N ILE A 824 -8.88 -25.18 -3.82
CA ILE A 824 -9.40 -23.79 -3.73
C ILE A 824 -8.94 -23.15 -2.42
N LEU A 825 -8.52 -21.88 -2.49
CA LEU A 825 -8.26 -21.06 -1.29
C LEU A 825 -9.59 -20.54 -0.72
N TYR A 826 -10.07 -21.21 0.32
CA TYR A 826 -11.15 -20.73 1.16
C TYR A 826 -10.62 -19.76 2.22
N THR A 827 -11.48 -18.85 2.66
CA THR A 827 -11.26 -17.87 3.73
C THR A 827 -12.43 -17.95 4.71
N PHE A 828 -12.09 -18.09 5.98
CA PHE A 828 -13.01 -18.32 7.08
C PHE A 828 -13.03 -17.11 8.00
N ASN A 829 -14.23 -16.58 8.25
CA ASN A 829 -14.44 -15.44 9.14
C ASN A 829 -15.37 -15.82 10.30
N LYS A 830 -15.04 -15.32 11.48
CA LYS A 830 -15.89 -15.39 12.66
C LYS A 830 -15.53 -14.26 13.61
N GLU A 831 -16.52 -13.51 14.05
CA GLU A 831 -16.33 -12.47 15.08
C GLU A 831 -15.64 -13.06 16.32
N GLY A 832 -14.68 -12.32 16.89
CA GLY A 832 -13.85 -12.79 18.00
C GLY A 832 -12.68 -13.71 17.60
N TYR A 833 -12.63 -14.22 16.36
CA TYR A 833 -11.55 -15.08 15.86
C TYR A 833 -10.68 -14.36 14.80
N GLN A 834 -9.46 -14.86 14.62
CA GLN A 834 -8.55 -14.40 13.57
C GLN A 834 -9.02 -14.92 12.21
N LEU A 835 -9.11 -14.04 11.21
CA LEU A 835 -9.41 -14.45 9.84
C LEU A 835 -8.37 -15.46 9.35
N LYS A 836 -8.82 -16.58 8.81
CA LYS A 836 -7.95 -17.68 8.39
C LYS A 836 -8.28 -18.13 6.97
N GLY A 837 -7.27 -18.24 6.11
CA GLY A 837 -7.35 -18.93 4.84
C GLY A 837 -6.85 -20.38 4.95
N ALA A 838 -7.44 -21.29 4.18
CA ALA A 838 -6.86 -22.60 3.90
C ALA A 838 -7.15 -23.04 2.46
N ARG A 839 -6.20 -23.76 1.86
CA ARG A 839 -6.39 -24.46 0.59
C ARG A 839 -7.00 -25.82 0.88
N ILE A 840 -8.15 -26.11 0.28
CA ILE A 840 -8.93 -27.33 0.51
C ILE A 840 -9.45 -27.86 -0.84
N THR A 841 -9.30 -29.15 -1.05
CA THR A 841 -9.89 -29.89 -2.18
C THR A 841 -11.16 -30.60 -1.73
N ALA A 842 -12.23 -30.53 -2.53
CA ALA A 842 -13.44 -31.31 -2.28
C ALA A 842 -13.22 -32.79 -2.63
N ASP A 843 -12.77 -33.60 -1.67
CA ASP A 843 -12.39 -34.99 -1.84
C ASP A 843 -13.35 -36.00 -1.15
N GLY A 844 -14.45 -35.52 -0.57
CA GLY A 844 -15.41 -36.33 0.20
C GLY A 844 -15.03 -36.57 1.66
N LYS A 845 -13.82 -36.17 2.09
CA LYS A 845 -13.36 -36.30 3.48
C LYS A 845 -13.75 -35.07 4.31
N GLU A 846 -13.66 -35.22 5.63
CA GLU A 846 -13.86 -34.13 6.58
C GLU A 846 -12.53 -33.42 6.87
N HIS A 847 -12.47 -32.12 6.57
CA HIS A 847 -11.30 -31.27 6.75
C HIS A 847 -11.42 -30.49 8.06
N VAL A 848 -10.44 -30.58 8.96
CA VAL A 848 -10.50 -29.89 10.26
C VAL A 848 -9.77 -28.55 10.20
N VAL A 849 -10.48 -27.46 10.51
CA VAL A 849 -9.94 -26.09 10.52
C VAL A 849 -9.95 -25.50 11.92
N VAL A 850 -8.77 -25.45 12.54
CA VAL A 850 -8.57 -24.79 13.84
C VAL A 850 -8.58 -23.27 13.68
N LEU A 851 -9.56 -22.58 14.27
CA LEU A 851 -9.61 -21.13 14.41
C LEU A 851 -8.96 -20.71 15.73
N ARG A 852 -8.42 -19.49 15.80
CA ARG A 852 -7.82 -18.92 17.01
C ARG A 852 -8.51 -17.62 17.34
N GLU A 853 -8.73 -17.35 18.61
CA GLU A 853 -9.29 -16.08 19.07
C GLU A 853 -8.37 -14.91 18.67
N THR A 854 -8.98 -13.78 18.31
CA THR A 854 -8.26 -12.52 18.13
C THR A 854 -7.88 -12.01 19.52
N PRO A 855 -6.58 -11.77 19.81
CA PRO A 855 -6.18 -11.21 21.10
C PRO A 855 -6.92 -9.88 21.33
N GLU A 856 -7.59 -9.74 22.47
CA GLU A 856 -8.25 -8.48 22.82
C GLU A 856 -7.23 -7.34 22.75
N ALA A 857 -7.43 -6.44 21.79
CA ALA A 857 -6.79 -5.13 21.81
C ALA A 857 -7.36 -4.40 23.03
N GLY A 858 -6.61 -4.43 24.13
CA GLY A 858 -7.13 -4.07 25.45
C GLY A 858 -7.85 -2.73 25.45
N ARG A 859 -9.13 -2.74 25.87
CA ARG A 859 -9.87 -1.53 26.18
C ARG A 859 -9.13 -0.75 27.27
N LYS A 860 -8.53 0.38 26.87
CA LYS A 860 -8.11 1.49 27.72
C LYS A 860 -8.33 2.79 26.97
#